data_AF-A0A645AWL8-F1
#
_entry.id   AF-A0A645AWL8-F1
#
_cell.length_a   1.000
_cell.length_b   1.000
_cell.length_c   1.000
_cell.angle_alpha   90.00
_cell.angle_beta   90.00
_cell.angle_gamma   90.00
#
_symmetry.space_group_name_H-M   'P 1'
#
loop_
_entity.id
_entity.type
_entity.pdbx_description
1 polymer ?
#
loop_
_entity_poly.entity_id
_entity_poly.type
_entity_poly.pdbx_seq_one_letter_code
_entity_poly.pdbx_strand_id
1 'polypeptide(L)'
;MLPENTFDENVVISIENISDYSADGFRFLGEPVSVGVKGKETVRLNQPATLKFKIPNDQLSSIEKEEDVFAAYFNGTEWEYFHPDSVNLSEGTVEFTTYHFSDYAVGQLSRQEQLKYYAQRMATNTWAKEDQEKNFVAKFEGYLNDTLADAYGIENKETTRKILQSMAKQIPYMGGMFVSAANGDELEFAENFSSAAGKIILDQMKLDGDFMEESVTIASTYGKMAGDMSEDDYEEALKDIAKGLATTIISKNIAGKMLIAGAEIIDVAITDWKDKNIEDAFSAYKNGADGEHGYNLDAGDFEQLKLQMRGISHKIYSDGINAYCKRNKISNDDLTEEEEENIRREIDRKLKQEFDNRIAKEQDVDKQKEYHEKILKMFEDRGLLEEGSFGYDYGITLEDRIERLYLVMGQILSHTDKKFTTSTTAGEGEISIEDVCKLIGVWYSDRTNGKTQYFAKLKEMGHAKEEKATSGEYAWVLTEVVDGSNDSEWDLQNLSESYTYSPSYGRGAYSVTTTYIGESDDYYDPPYVNGESLTVQANWSTPPDVIGKDDVVSLSGTITATANTQSAFRWSGSTGAWIDNTRLSTEDGKTTFETNDGNNYESQSGTVTASFGEGSEGAKRVIEIYFFSSNKLFTQYVYEWKAVGSN
;
A
#
# COMPACT_ATOMS: atom_id res chain seq x y z
N MET A 1 21.96 31.93 24.35
CA MET A 1 21.18 33.06 23.81
C MET A 1 19.78 32.98 24.38
N LEU A 2 19.17 34.12 24.72
CA LEU A 2 17.85 34.18 25.35
C LEU A 2 16.98 35.13 24.52
N PRO A 3 15.88 34.64 23.92
CA PRO A 3 14.91 35.50 23.24
C PRO A 3 14.25 36.50 24.19
N GLU A 4 13.64 37.54 23.63
CA GLU A 4 12.72 38.38 24.40
C GLU A 4 11.59 37.54 25.01
N ASN A 5 11.10 37.96 26.18
CA ASN A 5 10.04 37.27 26.93
C ASN A 5 10.38 35.85 27.41
N THR A 6 11.67 35.48 27.47
CA THR A 6 12.11 34.20 28.08
C THR A 6 11.70 34.08 29.55
N PHE A 7 11.69 35.21 30.28
CA PHE A 7 11.29 35.31 31.69
C PHE A 7 10.24 36.40 31.86
N ASP A 8 9.35 36.21 32.85
CA ASP A 8 8.31 37.18 33.22
C ASP A 8 8.87 38.41 33.97
N GLU A 9 10.08 38.29 34.48
CA GLU A 9 10.75 39.28 35.32
C GLU A 9 12.25 39.34 35.04
N ASN A 10 12.92 40.39 35.53
CA ASN A 10 14.37 40.50 35.47
C ASN A 10 15.01 39.47 36.42
N VAL A 11 15.87 38.61 35.88
CA VAL A 11 16.56 37.55 36.61
C VAL A 11 18.08 37.63 36.47
N VAL A 12 18.81 37.01 37.40
CA VAL A 12 20.27 36.84 37.32
C VAL A 12 20.58 35.40 36.99
N ILE A 13 21.20 35.18 35.84
CA ILE A 13 21.56 33.85 35.33
C ILE A 13 22.99 33.52 35.76
N SER A 14 23.20 32.29 36.22
CA SER A 14 24.50 31.72 36.54
C SER A 14 24.86 30.64 35.52
N ILE A 15 26.13 30.62 35.11
CA ILE A 15 26.73 29.57 34.30
C ILE A 15 28.04 29.19 34.99
N GLU A 16 28.18 27.95 35.41
CA GLU A 16 29.30 27.46 36.21
C GLU A 16 29.83 26.13 35.68
N ASN A 17 31.15 25.91 35.67
CA ASN A 17 31.71 24.62 35.26
C ASN A 17 31.54 23.58 36.37
N ILE A 18 31.26 22.35 35.98
CA ILE A 18 31.10 21.21 36.88
C ILE A 18 32.41 20.43 36.88
N SER A 19 32.95 20.12 38.06
CA SER A 19 34.25 19.46 38.22
C SER A 19 34.16 17.96 38.51
N ASP A 20 33.09 17.52 39.20
CA ASP A 20 32.87 16.11 39.54
C ASP A 20 31.72 15.55 38.69
N TYR A 21 32.06 14.90 37.59
CA TYR A 21 31.11 14.29 36.67
C TYR A 21 31.65 12.98 36.09
N SER A 22 30.76 12.02 35.87
CA SER A 22 31.05 10.76 35.20
C SER A 22 29.77 10.20 34.60
N ALA A 23 29.91 9.49 33.48
CA ALA A 23 28.80 8.79 32.85
C ALA A 23 29.34 7.54 32.16
N ASP A 24 28.82 6.37 32.53
CA ASP A 24 29.21 5.11 31.91
C ASP A 24 28.77 5.10 30.44
N GLY A 25 29.69 4.77 29.54
CA GLY A 25 29.41 4.71 28.10
C GLY A 25 29.22 6.07 27.42
N PHE A 26 29.47 7.20 28.11
CA PHE A 26 29.45 8.54 27.52
C PHE A 26 30.79 9.25 27.72
N ARG A 27 31.41 9.65 26.61
CA ARG A 27 32.68 10.37 26.61
C ARG A 27 32.43 11.86 26.44
N PHE A 28 32.70 12.63 27.49
CA PHE A 28 32.60 14.08 27.47
C PHE A 28 33.58 14.71 26.47
N LEU A 29 33.08 15.65 25.66
CA LEU A 29 33.82 16.45 24.68
C LEU A 29 34.08 17.87 25.21
N GLY A 30 34.13 18.04 26.53
CA GLY A 30 34.31 19.31 27.23
C GLY A 30 33.87 19.21 28.69
N GLU A 31 34.15 20.23 29.48
CA GLU A 31 33.63 20.33 30.85
C GLU A 31 32.11 20.59 30.81
N PRO A 32 31.29 19.80 31.52
CA PRO A 32 29.88 20.12 31.71
C PRO A 32 29.70 21.45 32.44
N VAL A 33 28.55 22.08 32.20
CA VAL A 33 28.21 23.38 32.77
C VAL A 33 26.85 23.34 33.44
N SER A 34 26.75 23.91 34.63
CA SER A 34 25.50 24.18 35.31
C SER A 34 24.96 25.52 34.85
N VAL A 35 23.72 25.55 34.39
CA VAL A 35 23.00 26.78 34.05
C VAL A 35 21.84 26.93 35.02
N GLY A 36 21.62 28.13 35.56
CA GLY A 36 20.57 28.35 36.54
C GLY A 36 20.18 29.81 36.71
N VAL A 37 19.18 30.06 37.55
CA VAL A 37 18.77 31.40 37.99
C VAL A 37 19.01 31.51 39.49
N LYS A 38 19.73 32.55 39.90
CA LYS A 38 20.08 32.75 41.30
C LYS A 38 18.83 32.83 42.19
N GLY A 39 18.75 31.94 43.18
CA GLY A 39 17.64 31.89 44.14
C GLY A 39 16.41 31.13 43.64
N LYS A 40 16.50 30.44 42.49
CA LYS A 40 15.49 29.50 42.02
C LYS A 40 16.11 28.10 41.96
N GLU A 41 15.43 27.12 42.55
CA GLU A 41 15.84 25.71 42.48
C GLU A 41 15.53 25.12 41.09
N THR A 42 14.41 25.52 40.50
CA THR A 42 13.95 25.04 39.20
C THR A 42 13.66 26.21 38.27
N VAL A 43 13.97 26.06 36.99
CA VAL A 43 13.80 27.13 36.01
C VAL A 43 13.24 26.57 34.71
N ARG A 44 12.02 26.99 34.37
CA ARG A 44 11.36 26.73 33.09
C ARG A 44 11.19 28.05 32.35
N LEU A 45 11.38 27.99 31.04
CA LEU A 45 11.46 29.16 30.17
C LEU A 45 10.16 29.34 29.38
N ASN A 46 9.74 30.58 29.19
CA ASN A 46 8.59 30.93 28.35
C ASN A 46 8.93 30.86 26.86
N GLN A 47 10.21 31.06 26.53
CA GLN A 47 10.77 30.95 25.19
C GLN A 47 12.02 30.07 25.24
N PRO A 48 12.32 29.31 24.19
CA PRO A 48 13.48 28.43 24.17
C PRO A 48 14.79 29.22 24.30
N ALA A 49 15.72 28.75 25.15
CA ALA A 49 17.09 29.23 25.17
C ALA A 49 17.97 28.38 24.26
N THR A 50 18.88 29.01 23.52
CA THR A 50 19.90 28.28 22.75
C THR A 50 21.21 28.25 23.53
N LEU A 51 21.73 27.06 23.83
CA LEU A 51 23.07 26.87 24.35
C LEU A 51 24.02 26.55 23.20
N LYS A 52 25.19 27.20 23.22
CA LYS A 52 26.27 26.96 22.25
C LYS A 52 27.53 26.53 23.01
N PHE A 53 27.94 25.30 22.79
CA PHE A 53 29.15 24.71 23.34
C PHE A 53 30.29 24.79 22.34
N LYS A 54 31.50 24.96 22.87
CA LYS A 54 32.75 24.87 22.10
C LYS A 54 33.42 23.54 22.45
N ILE A 55 33.59 22.69 21.46
CA ILE A 55 34.40 21.48 21.58
C ILE A 55 35.89 21.91 21.58
N PRO A 56 36.69 21.48 22.57
CA PRO A 56 38.13 21.73 22.59
C PRO A 56 38.83 21.15 21.34
N ASN A 57 39.77 21.89 20.78
CA ASN A 57 40.41 21.53 19.50
C ASN A 57 41.11 20.15 19.54
N ASP A 58 41.64 19.75 20.70
CA ASP A 58 42.26 18.44 20.91
C ASP A 58 41.26 17.29 20.85
N GLN A 59 39.98 17.57 21.12
CA GLN A 59 38.89 16.58 21.05
C GLN A 59 38.33 16.44 19.63
N LEU A 60 38.41 17.47 18.77
CA LEU A 60 37.82 17.42 17.41
C LEU A 60 38.33 16.26 16.55
N SER A 61 39.61 15.92 16.68
CA SER A 61 40.23 14.83 15.90
C SER A 61 39.69 13.43 16.21
N SER A 62 38.93 13.29 17.31
CA SER A 62 38.33 12.02 17.74
C SER A 62 36.86 11.87 17.34
N ILE A 63 36.34 12.83 16.58
CA ILE A 63 34.96 12.84 16.08
C ILE A 63 35.02 12.61 14.59
N GLU A 64 34.46 11.50 14.12
CA GLU A 64 34.42 11.20 12.69
C GLU A 64 33.28 11.96 12.01
N LYS A 65 32.11 12.03 12.66
CA LYS A 65 30.91 12.66 12.10
C LYS A 65 30.13 13.49 13.11
N GLU A 66 29.35 14.42 12.56
CA GLU A 66 28.46 15.30 13.35
C GLU A 66 27.40 14.51 14.12
N GLU A 67 26.87 13.44 13.53
CA GLU A 67 25.87 12.56 14.16
C GLU A 67 26.39 11.76 15.38
N ASP A 68 27.72 11.66 15.56
CA ASP A 68 28.30 10.97 16.71
C ASP A 68 28.26 11.83 17.98
N VAL A 69 27.95 13.12 17.84
CA VAL A 69 27.98 14.11 18.91
C VAL A 69 26.60 14.25 19.53
N PHE A 70 26.51 13.95 20.81
CA PHE A 70 25.29 14.06 21.61
C PHE A 70 25.41 15.22 22.60
N ALA A 71 24.31 15.92 22.79
CA ALA A 71 24.12 16.77 23.96
C ALA A 71 23.53 15.92 25.09
N ALA A 72 23.77 16.36 26.32
CA ALA A 72 23.22 15.73 27.50
C ALA A 72 22.79 16.78 28.51
N TYR A 73 21.79 16.45 29.31
CA TYR A 73 21.52 17.19 30.53
C TYR A 73 21.38 16.24 31.71
N PHE A 74 21.66 16.72 32.91
CA PHE A 74 21.46 15.94 34.12
C PHE A 74 20.03 16.11 34.62
N ASN A 75 19.29 15.02 34.81
CA ASN A 75 17.90 15.09 35.27
C ASN A 75 17.78 15.15 36.81
N GLY A 76 18.91 15.11 37.54
CA GLY A 76 18.97 15.00 38.99
C GLY A 76 19.46 13.63 39.48
N THR A 77 19.32 12.60 38.64
CA THR A 77 19.75 11.22 38.92
C THR A 77 20.81 10.74 37.93
N GLU A 78 20.60 10.99 36.63
CA GLU A 78 21.48 10.52 35.56
C GLU A 78 21.58 11.55 34.42
N TRP A 79 22.57 11.33 33.54
CA TRP A 79 22.71 12.07 32.30
C TRP A 79 21.76 11.50 31.25
N GLU A 80 20.95 12.36 30.68
CA GLU A 80 20.09 12.01 29.57
C GLU A 80 20.55 12.63 28.28
N TYR A 81 20.68 11.78 27.26
CA TYR A 81 21.29 12.13 25.99
C TYR A 81 20.25 12.49 24.94
N PHE A 82 20.62 13.37 24.01
CA PHE A 82 19.81 13.75 22.87
C PHE A 82 20.68 14.30 21.74
N HIS A 83 20.14 14.27 20.53
CA HIS A 83 20.79 14.92 19.39
C HIS A 83 20.69 16.44 19.51
N PRO A 84 21.80 17.17 19.35
CA PRO A 84 21.78 18.64 19.32
C PRO A 84 21.09 19.16 18.07
N ASP A 85 20.64 20.41 18.09
CA ASP A 85 20.01 21.07 16.93
C ASP A 85 21.01 21.25 15.78
N SER A 86 22.29 21.49 16.10
CA SER A 86 23.37 21.52 15.12
C SER A 86 24.73 21.19 15.71
N VAL A 87 25.58 20.61 14.88
CA VAL A 87 27.00 20.38 15.14
C VAL A 87 27.76 20.95 13.95
N ASN A 88 28.85 21.66 14.21
CA ASN A 88 29.75 22.12 13.17
C ASN A 88 31.17 21.75 13.58
N LEU A 89 31.72 20.68 12.99
CA LEU A 89 33.05 20.19 13.35
C LEU A 89 34.17 21.14 12.89
N SER A 90 33.96 21.89 11.80
CA SER A 90 34.94 22.86 11.30
C SER A 90 35.12 24.05 12.26
N GLU A 91 34.03 24.48 12.87
CA GLU A 91 34.02 25.50 13.91
C GLU A 91 34.16 24.91 15.32
N GLY A 92 34.07 23.59 15.48
CA GLY A 92 34.06 22.89 16.75
C GLY A 92 32.97 23.37 17.69
N THR A 93 31.75 23.56 17.18
CA THR A 93 30.62 24.06 17.97
C THR A 93 29.44 23.11 17.93
N VAL A 94 28.71 23.06 19.05
CA VAL A 94 27.47 22.31 19.20
C VAL A 94 26.41 23.25 19.73
N GLU A 95 25.24 23.26 19.12
CA GLU A 95 24.11 24.09 19.54
C GLU A 95 22.88 23.24 19.79
N PHE A 96 22.18 23.53 20.88
CA PHE A 96 20.87 22.95 21.14
C PHE A 96 19.97 23.91 21.89
N THR A 97 18.69 23.65 21.79
CA THR A 97 17.62 24.44 22.38
C THR A 97 17.04 23.74 23.60
N THR A 98 16.71 24.51 24.64
CA THR A 98 16.07 24.00 25.85
C THR A 98 15.01 24.95 26.40
N TYR A 99 13.99 24.39 27.06
CA TYR A 99 12.94 25.11 27.78
C TYR A 99 13.09 25.07 29.31
N HIS A 100 14.23 24.59 29.79
CA HIS A 100 14.58 24.60 31.20
C HIS A 100 16.07 24.90 31.36
N PHE A 101 16.50 25.19 32.58
CA PHE A 101 17.92 25.20 32.92
C PHE A 101 18.26 24.00 33.79
N SER A 102 19.45 23.43 33.56
CA SER A 102 20.00 22.27 34.26
C SER A 102 21.53 22.27 34.10
N ASP A 103 22.16 21.17 34.51
CA ASP A 103 23.52 20.82 34.13
C ASP A 103 23.52 20.22 32.72
N TYR A 104 24.43 20.69 31.87
CA TYR A 104 24.52 20.35 30.47
C TYR A 104 25.92 19.88 30.08
N ALA A 105 25.99 18.93 29.16
CA ALA A 105 27.23 18.42 28.61
C ALA A 105 27.11 18.14 27.11
N VAL A 106 28.26 17.99 26.46
CA VAL A 106 28.38 17.52 25.08
C VAL A 106 29.38 16.37 25.08
N GLY A 107 29.13 15.32 24.31
CA GLY A 107 29.95 14.13 24.30
C GLY A 107 29.64 13.16 23.16
N GLN A 108 30.24 11.98 23.22
CA GLN A 108 29.93 10.86 22.33
C GLN A 108 29.43 9.67 23.14
N LEU A 109 28.34 9.06 22.70
CA LEU A 109 27.89 7.78 23.23
C LEU A 109 28.71 6.64 22.64
N SER A 110 29.01 5.65 23.47
CA SER A 110 29.49 4.35 23.00
C SER A 110 28.47 3.71 22.07
N ARG A 111 28.90 2.83 21.18
CA ARG A 111 28.01 2.13 20.25
C ARG A 111 26.84 1.44 20.95
N GLN A 112 27.10 0.80 22.09
CA GLN A 112 26.06 0.14 22.88
C GLN A 112 25.03 1.14 23.43
N GLU A 113 25.46 2.29 23.93
CA GLU A 113 24.56 3.32 24.44
C GLU A 113 23.78 4.01 23.31
N GLN A 114 24.36 4.18 22.12
CA GLN A 114 23.62 4.62 20.93
C GLN A 114 22.48 3.64 20.61
N LEU A 115 22.74 2.34 20.59
CA LEU A 115 21.69 1.34 20.31
C LEU A 115 20.58 1.35 21.38
N LYS A 116 20.91 1.54 22.66
CA LYS A 116 19.92 1.70 23.72
C LYS A 116 19.09 2.98 23.55
N TYR A 117 19.74 4.10 23.21
CA TYR A 117 19.08 5.36 22.90
C TYR A 117 18.04 5.18 21.78
N TYR A 118 18.43 4.53 20.68
CA TYR A 118 17.51 4.25 19.58
C TYR A 118 16.45 3.20 19.95
N ALA A 119 16.76 2.18 20.75
CA ALA A 119 15.77 1.21 21.22
C ALA A 119 14.65 1.86 22.04
N GLN A 120 15.02 2.80 22.93
CA GLN A 120 14.04 3.58 23.69
C GLN A 120 13.12 4.39 22.77
N ARG A 121 13.70 5.10 21.79
CA ARG A 121 12.93 5.87 20.80
C ARG A 121 12.01 4.97 19.98
N MET A 122 12.48 3.80 19.56
CA MET A 122 11.66 2.82 18.83
C MET A 122 10.52 2.29 19.69
N ALA A 123 10.75 2.01 20.97
CA ALA A 123 9.70 1.55 21.89
C ALA A 123 8.58 2.57 22.04
N THR A 124 8.95 3.84 22.30
CA THR A 124 8.01 4.95 22.37
C THR A 124 7.25 5.13 21.05
N ASN A 125 7.95 5.11 19.92
CA ASN A 125 7.34 5.30 18.60
C ASN A 125 6.41 4.15 18.22
N THR A 126 6.77 2.90 18.51
CA THR A 126 5.92 1.73 18.29
C THR A 126 4.63 1.88 19.08
N TRP A 127 4.73 2.21 20.37
CA TRP A 127 3.55 2.42 21.22
C TRP A 127 2.66 3.56 20.68
N ALA A 128 3.24 4.70 20.30
CA ALA A 128 2.49 5.84 19.76
C ALA A 128 1.79 5.50 18.42
N LYS A 129 2.39 4.62 17.61
CA LYS A 129 1.83 4.17 16.33
C LYS A 129 0.73 3.11 16.47
N GLU A 130 0.71 2.32 17.54
CA GLU A 130 -0.30 1.24 17.69
C GLU A 130 -1.74 1.75 17.57
N ASP A 131 -2.05 2.86 18.22
CA ASP A 131 -3.40 3.41 18.18
C ASP A 131 -3.67 4.13 16.84
N GLN A 132 -2.64 4.67 16.17
CA GLN A 132 -2.75 5.16 14.79
C GLN A 132 -3.06 4.02 13.81
N GLU A 133 -2.37 2.89 13.90
CA GLU A 133 -2.59 1.71 13.05
C GLU A 133 -4.01 1.16 13.24
N LYS A 134 -4.48 1.03 14.49
CA LYS A 134 -5.86 0.62 14.79
C LYS A 134 -6.88 1.59 14.22
N ASN A 135 -6.66 2.89 14.40
CA ASN A 135 -7.53 3.94 13.87
C ASN A 135 -7.53 3.96 12.33
N PHE A 136 -6.39 3.73 11.70
CA PHE A 136 -6.27 3.61 10.25
C PHE A 136 -7.15 2.48 9.72
N VAL A 137 -7.02 1.28 10.28
CA VAL A 137 -7.85 0.13 9.90
C VAL A 137 -9.33 0.45 10.13
N ALA A 138 -9.70 0.93 11.32
CA ALA A 138 -11.09 1.21 11.66
C ALA A 138 -11.75 2.27 10.76
N LYS A 139 -11.01 3.30 10.34
CA LYS A 139 -11.52 4.37 9.49
C LYS A 139 -11.64 3.98 8.02
N PHE A 140 -10.72 3.14 7.52
CA PHE A 140 -10.68 2.78 6.10
C PHE A 140 -11.33 1.44 5.75
N GLU A 141 -11.65 0.58 6.72
CA GLU A 141 -12.23 -0.75 6.49
C GLU A 141 -13.51 -0.73 5.66
N GLY A 142 -14.46 0.16 5.98
CA GLY A 142 -15.69 0.27 5.20
C GLY A 142 -15.43 0.69 3.75
N TYR A 143 -14.60 1.72 3.55
CA TYR A 143 -14.30 2.25 2.22
C TYR A 143 -13.56 1.25 1.35
N LEU A 144 -12.55 0.57 1.89
CA LEU A 144 -11.77 -0.39 1.10
C LEU A 144 -12.59 -1.64 0.79
N ASN A 145 -13.45 -2.12 1.71
CA ASN A 145 -14.35 -3.24 1.44
C ASN A 145 -15.23 -2.96 0.23
N ASP A 146 -15.93 -1.82 0.22
CA ASP A 146 -16.80 -1.45 -0.90
C ASP A 146 -15.97 -1.31 -2.18
N THR A 147 -14.84 -0.60 -2.11
CA THR A 147 -13.97 -0.35 -3.27
C THR A 147 -13.47 -1.66 -3.91
N LEU A 148 -13.04 -2.63 -3.10
CA LEU A 148 -12.55 -3.93 -3.57
C LEU A 148 -13.67 -4.78 -4.17
N ALA A 149 -14.86 -4.78 -3.57
CA ALA A 149 -16.02 -5.49 -4.08
C ALA A 149 -16.43 -4.94 -5.45
N ASP A 150 -16.49 -3.62 -5.61
CA ASP A 150 -16.92 -3.02 -6.89
C ASP A 150 -15.85 -3.06 -7.97
N ALA A 151 -14.57 -2.86 -7.61
CA ALA A 151 -13.49 -2.82 -8.58
C ALA A 151 -13.13 -4.23 -9.08
N TYR A 152 -13.16 -5.23 -8.18
CA TYR A 152 -12.59 -6.56 -8.46
C TYR A 152 -13.45 -7.75 -8.02
N GLY A 153 -14.61 -7.52 -7.38
CA GLY A 153 -15.46 -8.60 -6.86
C GLY A 153 -14.94 -9.24 -5.58
N ILE A 154 -13.98 -8.62 -4.88
CA ILE A 154 -13.42 -9.15 -3.63
C ILE A 154 -14.31 -8.71 -2.47
N GLU A 155 -15.11 -9.63 -1.94
CA GLU A 155 -16.06 -9.36 -0.85
C GLU A 155 -15.58 -9.86 0.54
N ASN A 156 -14.43 -10.52 0.61
CA ASN A 156 -13.92 -11.08 1.86
C ASN A 156 -13.40 -9.97 2.80
N LYS A 157 -14.14 -9.69 3.87
CA LYS A 157 -13.77 -8.71 4.90
C LYS A 157 -12.48 -9.02 5.63
N GLU A 158 -12.15 -10.31 5.83
CA GLU A 158 -10.89 -10.70 6.44
C GLU A 158 -9.72 -10.32 5.55
N THR A 159 -9.87 -10.49 4.25
CA THR A 159 -8.89 -10.13 3.22
C THR A 159 -8.69 -8.62 3.15
N THR A 160 -9.77 -7.84 3.13
CA THR A 160 -9.68 -6.37 3.26
C THR A 160 -8.96 -5.95 4.53
N ARG A 161 -9.27 -6.59 5.67
CA ARG A 161 -8.62 -6.27 6.94
C ARG A 161 -7.12 -6.57 6.91
N LYS A 162 -6.71 -7.67 6.28
CA LYS A 162 -5.28 -8.01 6.09
C LYS A 162 -4.56 -6.98 5.23
N ILE A 163 -5.19 -6.51 4.14
CA ILE A 163 -4.65 -5.45 3.29
C ILE A 163 -4.46 -4.17 4.13
N LEU A 164 -5.48 -3.75 4.87
CA LEU A 164 -5.41 -2.54 5.71
C LEU A 164 -4.41 -2.63 6.85
N GLN A 165 -4.30 -3.80 7.50
CA GLN A 165 -3.28 -4.02 8.52
C GLN A 165 -1.87 -3.92 7.93
N SER A 166 -1.68 -4.38 6.69
CA SER A 166 -0.41 -4.26 5.98
C SER A 166 -0.14 -2.82 5.51
N MET A 167 -1.19 -2.06 5.14
CA MET A 167 -1.10 -0.62 4.85
C MET A 167 -0.74 0.17 6.11
N ALA A 168 -1.38 -0.13 7.24
CA ALA A 168 -1.17 0.56 8.50
C ALA A 168 0.31 0.48 8.95
N LYS A 169 0.94 -0.70 8.82
CA LYS A 169 2.37 -0.89 9.08
C LYS A 169 3.29 -0.09 8.14
N GLN A 170 2.76 0.41 7.03
CA GLN A 170 3.47 1.17 6.01
C GLN A 170 3.10 2.66 5.98
N ILE A 171 2.35 3.15 6.99
CA ILE A 171 2.03 4.58 7.17
C ILE A 171 3.23 5.51 6.91
N PRO A 172 4.47 5.22 7.38
CA PRO A 172 5.63 6.08 7.08
C PRO A 172 5.94 6.28 5.59
N TYR A 173 5.56 5.35 4.71
CA TYR A 173 5.72 5.46 3.25
C TYR A 173 4.52 6.08 2.54
N MET A 174 3.43 6.30 3.26
CA MET A 174 2.19 6.89 2.74
C MET A 174 2.17 8.41 2.92
N GLY A 175 3.34 9.04 3.08
CA GLY A 175 3.48 10.48 3.26
C GLY A 175 2.77 11.28 2.17
N GLY A 176 2.83 10.83 0.91
CA GLY A 176 2.08 11.44 -0.20
C GLY A 176 0.58 11.47 0.07
N MET A 177 -0.02 10.35 0.50
CA MET A 177 -1.44 10.28 0.85
C MET A 177 -1.81 11.26 1.96
N PHE A 178 -1.02 11.32 3.04
CA PHE A 178 -1.29 12.22 4.17
C PHE A 178 -1.08 13.70 3.81
N VAL A 179 -0.11 14.01 2.94
CA VAL A 179 0.10 15.35 2.40
C VAL A 179 -1.08 15.78 1.53
N SER A 180 -1.54 14.92 0.61
CA SER A 180 -2.75 15.18 -0.19
C SER A 180 -3.98 15.37 0.70
N ALA A 181 -4.09 14.58 1.77
CA ALA A 181 -5.17 14.74 2.74
C ALA A 181 -5.14 16.11 3.43
N ALA A 182 -3.97 16.50 3.93
CA ALA A 182 -3.77 17.79 4.59
C ALA A 182 -4.00 18.98 3.64
N ASN A 183 -3.72 18.81 2.35
CA ASN A 183 -3.91 19.83 1.33
C ASN A 183 -5.34 19.85 0.74
N GLY A 184 -6.16 18.85 1.06
CA GLY A 184 -7.50 18.71 0.50
C GLY A 184 -7.52 18.32 -0.98
N ASP A 185 -6.48 17.64 -1.46
CA ASP A 185 -6.39 17.12 -2.84
C ASP A 185 -7.01 15.71 -2.91
N GLU A 186 -8.27 15.64 -3.30
CA GLU A 186 -9.03 14.38 -3.35
C GLU A 186 -8.51 13.40 -4.42
N LEU A 187 -8.01 13.92 -5.54
CA LEU A 187 -7.54 13.10 -6.65
C LEU A 187 -6.20 12.45 -6.29
N GLU A 188 -5.24 13.27 -5.86
CA GLU A 188 -3.92 12.80 -5.46
C GLU A 188 -4.01 11.86 -4.25
N PHE A 189 -4.94 12.14 -3.32
CA PHE A 189 -5.22 11.23 -2.21
C PHE A 189 -5.71 9.86 -2.69
N ALA A 190 -6.69 9.83 -3.61
CA ALA A 190 -7.25 8.58 -4.13
C ALA A 190 -6.19 7.77 -4.88
N GLU A 191 -5.33 8.42 -5.67
CA GLU A 191 -4.22 7.78 -6.38
C GLU A 191 -3.19 7.18 -5.41
N ASN A 192 -2.77 7.96 -4.41
CA ASN A 192 -1.78 7.50 -3.41
C ASN A 192 -2.32 6.35 -2.55
N PHE A 193 -3.57 6.43 -2.09
CA PHE A 193 -4.22 5.34 -1.35
C PHE A 193 -4.32 4.07 -2.19
N SER A 194 -4.77 4.21 -3.44
CA SER A 194 -4.95 3.10 -4.37
C SER A 194 -3.64 2.43 -4.77
N SER A 195 -2.57 3.21 -4.93
CA SER A 195 -1.23 2.69 -5.21
C SER A 195 -0.70 1.86 -4.04
N ALA A 196 -0.85 2.36 -2.80
CA ALA A 196 -0.45 1.63 -1.60
C ALA A 196 -1.24 0.32 -1.42
N ALA A 197 -2.57 0.36 -1.59
CA ALA A 197 -3.42 -0.83 -1.54
C ALA A 197 -3.08 -1.82 -2.66
N GLY A 198 -2.93 -1.33 -3.90
CA GLY A 198 -2.63 -2.15 -5.08
C GLY A 198 -1.31 -2.91 -4.96
N LYS A 199 -0.28 -2.27 -4.39
CA LYS A 199 1.00 -2.93 -4.13
C LYS A 199 0.84 -4.11 -3.16
N ILE A 200 0.11 -3.90 -2.06
CA ILE A 200 -0.11 -4.96 -1.05
C ILE A 200 -0.95 -6.11 -1.63
N ILE A 201 -1.96 -5.80 -2.44
CA ILE A 201 -2.75 -6.82 -3.15
C ILE A 201 -1.83 -7.69 -4.01
N LEU A 202 -0.96 -7.05 -4.80
CA LEU A 202 -0.06 -7.75 -5.71
C LEU A 202 1.00 -8.58 -4.96
N ASP A 203 1.55 -8.05 -3.86
CA ASP A 203 2.45 -8.81 -2.98
C ASP A 203 1.74 -10.02 -2.38
N GLN A 204 0.48 -9.89 -1.94
CA GLN A 204 -0.28 -10.99 -1.36
C GLN A 204 -0.64 -12.06 -2.40
N MET A 205 -0.93 -11.67 -3.64
CA MET A 205 -1.15 -12.59 -4.76
C MET A 205 0.05 -13.49 -5.04
N LYS A 206 1.29 -13.00 -4.84
CA LYS A 206 2.51 -13.80 -4.99
C LYS A 206 2.72 -14.82 -3.86
N LEU A 207 2.13 -14.55 -2.69
CA LEU A 207 2.41 -15.24 -1.44
C LEU A 207 1.32 -16.24 -1.03
N ASP A 208 0.10 -16.05 -1.50
CA ASP A 208 -1.09 -16.65 -0.93
C ASP A 208 -2.04 -17.13 -2.03
N GLY A 209 -2.06 -18.45 -2.25
CA GLY A 209 -2.94 -19.09 -3.24
C GLY A 209 -4.43 -18.88 -2.94
N ASP A 210 -4.81 -18.80 -1.66
CA ASP A 210 -6.20 -18.52 -1.29
C ASP A 210 -6.57 -17.07 -1.66
N PHE A 211 -5.64 -16.13 -1.52
CA PHE A 211 -5.87 -14.74 -1.96
C PHE A 211 -5.98 -14.63 -3.48
N MET A 212 -5.22 -15.44 -4.21
CA MET A 212 -5.34 -15.58 -5.67
C MET A 212 -6.72 -16.09 -6.09
N GLU A 213 -7.24 -17.12 -5.41
CA GLU A 213 -8.60 -17.63 -5.63
C GLU A 213 -9.68 -16.59 -5.29
N GLU A 214 -9.50 -15.77 -4.25
CA GLU A 214 -10.46 -14.70 -3.93
C GLU A 214 -10.39 -13.54 -4.94
N SER A 215 -9.24 -13.38 -5.60
CA SER A 215 -8.95 -12.28 -6.52
C SER A 215 -9.02 -12.72 -8.00
N VAL A 216 -9.89 -13.69 -8.35
CA VAL A 216 -9.97 -14.28 -9.71
C VAL A 216 -10.03 -13.23 -10.81
N THR A 217 -10.76 -12.13 -10.62
CA THR A 217 -10.86 -11.04 -11.60
C THR A 217 -9.49 -10.42 -11.90
N ILE A 218 -8.68 -10.18 -10.86
CA ILE A 218 -7.32 -9.64 -11.00
C ILE A 218 -6.41 -10.74 -11.57
N ALA A 219 -6.46 -11.95 -11.00
CA ALA A 219 -5.63 -13.08 -11.42
C ALA A 219 -5.84 -13.45 -12.90
N SER A 220 -7.09 -13.47 -13.38
CA SER A 220 -7.45 -13.75 -14.78
C SER A 220 -6.97 -12.67 -15.75
N THR A 221 -6.88 -11.42 -15.30
CA THR A 221 -6.39 -10.31 -16.14
C THR A 221 -4.89 -10.43 -16.39
N TYR A 222 -4.11 -10.90 -15.40
CA TYR A 222 -2.64 -10.90 -15.50
C TYR A 222 -2.00 -12.30 -15.62
N GLY A 223 -2.76 -13.39 -15.47
CA GLY A 223 -2.45 -14.77 -15.88
C GLY A 223 -1.20 -15.45 -15.29
N LYS A 224 -0.23 -14.69 -14.74
CA LYS A 224 1.11 -15.13 -14.32
C LYS A 224 1.38 -14.89 -12.83
N MET A 225 0.39 -14.41 -12.06
CA MET A 225 0.62 -13.95 -10.69
C MET A 225 0.95 -15.07 -9.69
N ALA A 226 0.62 -16.32 -10.02
CA ALA A 226 0.99 -17.49 -9.21
C ALA A 226 2.47 -17.94 -9.40
N GLY A 227 3.26 -17.25 -10.24
CA GLY A 227 4.67 -17.54 -10.50
C GLY A 227 5.57 -16.28 -10.51
N ASP A 228 6.79 -16.39 -11.03
CA ASP A 228 7.69 -15.25 -11.23
C ASP A 228 7.10 -14.32 -12.32
N MET A 229 6.34 -13.31 -11.90
CA MET A 229 5.99 -12.19 -12.77
C MET A 229 7.27 -11.51 -13.27
N SER A 230 7.33 -11.21 -14.56
CA SER A 230 8.38 -10.30 -15.04
C SER A 230 8.17 -8.92 -14.42
N GLU A 231 9.24 -8.13 -14.37
CA GLU A 231 9.19 -6.77 -13.84
C GLU A 231 8.17 -5.90 -14.57
N ASP A 232 8.15 -5.99 -15.90
CA ASP A 232 7.22 -5.24 -16.75
C ASP A 232 5.76 -5.65 -16.47
N ASP A 233 5.51 -6.96 -16.30
CA ASP A 233 4.19 -7.47 -15.93
C ASP A 233 3.76 -6.97 -14.54
N TYR A 234 4.71 -6.83 -13.60
CA TYR A 234 4.43 -6.34 -12.24
C TYR A 234 4.05 -4.86 -12.24
N GLU A 235 4.80 -4.03 -12.96
CA GLU A 235 4.48 -2.60 -13.06
C GLU A 235 3.14 -2.35 -13.76
N GLU A 236 2.85 -3.11 -14.82
CA GLU A 236 1.57 -3.02 -15.54
C GLU A 236 0.40 -3.44 -14.63
N ALA A 237 0.53 -4.57 -13.94
CA ALA A 237 -0.48 -5.05 -12.99
C ALA A 237 -0.72 -4.05 -11.86
N LEU A 238 0.34 -3.52 -11.25
CA LEU A 238 0.22 -2.53 -10.19
C LEU A 238 -0.52 -1.29 -10.68
N LYS A 239 -0.17 -0.77 -11.86
CA LYS A 239 -0.77 0.43 -12.43
C LYS A 239 -2.27 0.25 -12.66
N ASP A 240 -2.67 -0.89 -13.22
CA ASP A 240 -4.07 -1.16 -13.50
C ASP A 240 -4.88 -1.47 -12.25
N ILE A 241 -4.30 -2.19 -11.27
CA ILE A 241 -4.92 -2.41 -9.96
C ILE A 241 -5.16 -1.05 -9.27
N ALA A 242 -4.12 -0.21 -9.20
CA ALA A 242 -4.24 1.11 -8.60
C ALA A 242 -5.27 1.98 -9.33
N LYS A 243 -5.30 1.91 -10.68
CA LYS A 243 -6.26 2.67 -11.49
C LYS A 243 -7.70 2.23 -11.27
N GLY A 244 -7.97 0.92 -11.17
CA GLY A 244 -9.32 0.42 -10.93
C GLY A 244 -9.83 0.84 -9.55
N LEU A 245 -9.01 0.71 -8.50
CA LEU A 245 -9.33 1.22 -7.16
C LEU A 245 -9.61 2.73 -7.18
N ALA A 246 -8.72 3.53 -7.77
CA ALA A 246 -8.88 4.99 -7.83
C ALA A 246 -10.14 5.39 -8.60
N THR A 247 -10.42 4.73 -9.72
CA THR A 247 -11.63 4.97 -10.54
C THR A 247 -12.89 4.69 -9.73
N THR A 248 -12.93 3.62 -8.94
CA THR A 248 -14.06 3.29 -8.06
C THR A 248 -14.22 4.34 -6.95
N ILE A 249 -13.13 4.73 -6.27
CA ILE A 249 -13.15 5.76 -5.22
C ILE A 249 -13.72 7.09 -5.77
N ILE A 250 -13.27 7.51 -6.95
CA ILE A 250 -13.70 8.75 -7.60
C ILE A 250 -15.15 8.65 -8.09
N SER A 251 -15.50 7.60 -8.82
CA SER A 251 -16.85 7.43 -9.39
C SER A 251 -17.94 7.29 -8.32
N LYS A 252 -17.61 6.76 -7.15
CA LYS A 252 -18.53 6.70 -5.99
C LYS A 252 -18.57 7.97 -5.15
N ASN A 253 -17.79 9.00 -5.50
CA ASN A 253 -17.68 10.26 -4.75
C ASN A 253 -17.34 10.04 -3.26
N ILE A 254 -16.49 9.03 -2.96
CA ILE A 254 -16.05 8.75 -1.58
C ILE A 254 -14.67 9.33 -1.26
N ALA A 255 -13.94 9.84 -2.26
CA ALA A 255 -12.61 10.45 -2.11
C ALA A 255 -12.56 11.52 -1.01
N GLY A 256 -13.45 12.52 -1.05
CA GLY A 256 -13.53 13.56 -0.01
C GLY A 256 -13.78 13.03 1.41
N LYS A 257 -14.55 11.96 1.57
CA LYS A 257 -14.78 11.35 2.90
C LYS A 257 -13.55 10.59 3.40
N MET A 258 -12.89 9.85 2.52
CA MET A 258 -11.65 9.15 2.83
C MET A 258 -10.53 10.13 3.15
N LEU A 259 -10.49 11.26 2.44
CA LEU A 259 -9.56 12.36 2.68
C LEU A 259 -9.72 12.93 4.10
N ILE A 260 -10.96 13.21 4.52
CA ILE A 260 -11.25 13.67 5.89
C ILE A 260 -10.79 12.61 6.91
N ALA A 261 -11.08 11.33 6.66
CA ALA A 261 -10.64 10.24 7.52
C ALA A 261 -9.10 10.16 7.62
N GLY A 262 -8.38 10.41 6.52
CA GLY A 262 -6.92 10.48 6.48
C GLY A 262 -6.38 11.65 7.31
N ALA A 263 -6.98 12.83 7.20
CA ALA A 263 -6.62 14.00 8.02
C ALA A 263 -6.84 13.73 9.51
N GLU A 264 -7.94 13.06 9.89
CA GLU A 264 -8.21 12.70 11.27
C GLU A 264 -7.19 11.72 11.88
N ILE A 265 -6.51 10.90 11.07
CA ILE A 265 -5.43 10.02 11.56
C ILE A 265 -4.19 10.84 11.93
N ILE A 266 -3.88 11.88 11.14
CA ILE A 266 -2.82 12.84 11.44
C ILE A 266 -3.13 13.59 12.73
N ASP A 267 -4.39 13.99 12.95
CA ASP A 267 -4.81 14.72 14.15
C ASP A 267 -4.81 13.89 15.44
N VAL A 268 -4.77 12.57 15.37
CA VAL A 268 -4.54 11.72 16.55
C VAL A 268 -3.06 11.77 16.97
N ALA A 269 -2.16 12.14 16.05
CA ALA A 269 -0.73 12.25 16.26
C ALA A 269 -0.27 13.64 16.77
N ILE A 270 -1.11 14.36 17.54
CA ILE A 270 -0.78 15.72 18.04
C ILE A 270 0.51 15.74 18.85
N THR A 271 0.87 14.62 19.47
CA THR A 271 2.09 14.51 20.27
C THR A 271 3.20 13.85 19.45
N ASP A 272 4.19 14.65 19.05
CA ASP A 272 5.48 14.11 18.60
C ASP A 272 6.26 13.63 19.82
N TRP A 273 6.11 12.35 20.16
CA TRP A 273 6.87 11.72 21.24
C TRP A 273 8.38 11.65 20.97
N LYS A 274 8.85 12.03 19.76
CA LYS A 274 10.28 12.27 19.53
C LYS A 274 10.75 13.59 20.16
N ASP A 275 9.85 14.53 20.49
CA ASP A 275 10.18 15.77 21.20
C ASP A 275 10.44 15.47 22.68
N LYS A 276 11.72 15.58 23.06
CA LYS A 276 12.18 15.32 24.42
C LYS A 276 11.42 16.15 25.47
N ASN A 277 11.02 17.37 25.15
CA ASN A 277 10.33 18.22 26.12
C ASN A 277 8.94 17.68 26.48
N ILE A 278 8.31 16.91 25.58
CA ILE A 278 7.07 16.21 25.86
C ILE A 278 7.32 14.95 26.70
N GLU A 279 8.39 14.21 26.42
CA GLU A 279 8.83 13.09 27.26
C GLU A 279 9.13 13.52 28.70
N ASP A 280 9.79 14.66 28.87
CA ASP A 280 10.08 15.26 30.17
C ASP A 280 8.77 15.66 30.89
N ALA A 281 7.82 16.28 30.17
CA ALA A 281 6.51 16.63 30.71
C ALA A 281 5.73 15.38 31.15
N PHE A 282 5.78 14.33 30.34
CA PHE A 282 5.16 13.05 30.65
C PHE A 282 5.78 12.38 31.88
N SER A 283 7.12 12.38 31.96
CA SER A 283 7.84 11.80 33.09
C SER A 283 7.50 12.51 34.40
N ALA A 284 7.45 13.85 34.39
CA ALA A 284 7.03 14.65 35.53
C ALA A 284 5.54 14.42 35.87
N TYR A 285 4.66 14.28 34.88
CA TYR A 285 3.25 13.94 35.10
C TYR A 285 3.08 12.58 35.77
N LYS A 286 3.80 11.57 35.28
CA LYS A 286 3.70 10.19 35.72
C LYS A 286 4.26 9.99 37.13
N ASN A 287 5.45 10.51 37.39
CA ASN A 287 6.20 10.23 38.61
C ASN A 287 6.07 11.32 39.67
N GLY A 288 5.54 12.49 39.30
CA GLY A 288 5.82 13.73 40.02
C GLY A 288 7.24 14.22 39.71
N ALA A 289 7.54 15.43 40.16
CA ALA A 289 8.88 16.00 40.10
C ALA A 289 9.10 16.94 41.29
N ASP A 290 10.31 16.95 41.84
CA ASP A 290 10.84 17.91 42.82
C ASP A 290 12.06 18.62 42.26
N GLY A 291 11.95 19.03 40.99
CA GLY A 291 12.93 19.80 40.24
C GLY A 291 13.51 19.10 39.03
N GLU A 292 13.28 17.80 38.86
CA GLU A 292 13.65 17.07 37.66
C GLU A 292 13.03 17.73 36.41
N HIS A 293 13.87 17.93 35.38
CA HIS A 293 13.52 18.62 34.12
C HIS A 293 12.94 20.04 34.32
N GLY A 294 13.16 20.64 35.50
CA GLY A 294 12.64 21.94 35.88
C GLY A 294 11.17 21.95 36.34
N TYR A 295 10.55 20.80 36.56
CA TYR A 295 9.18 20.71 37.08
C TYR A 295 9.14 20.51 38.60
N ASN A 296 8.08 21.00 39.24
CA ASN A 296 7.77 20.69 40.63
C ASN A 296 6.26 20.46 40.79
N LEU A 297 5.83 19.20 40.80
CA LEU A 297 4.42 18.81 40.92
C LEU A 297 4.26 17.41 41.51
N ASP A 298 3.10 17.16 42.11
CA ASP A 298 2.68 15.82 42.50
C ASP A 298 2.33 14.97 41.26
N ALA A 299 2.57 13.67 41.35
CA ALA A 299 2.21 12.71 40.31
C ALA A 299 0.71 12.78 39.98
N GLY A 300 0.40 12.87 38.68
CA GLY A 300 -0.96 12.93 38.15
C GLY A 300 -1.59 14.33 38.13
N ASP A 301 -0.91 15.38 38.58
CA ASP A 301 -1.43 16.77 38.57
C ASP A 301 -1.22 17.45 37.20
N PHE A 302 -2.16 17.23 36.29
CA PHE A 302 -2.08 17.77 34.93
C PHE A 302 -2.27 19.30 34.88
N GLU A 303 -3.03 19.86 35.82
CA GLU A 303 -3.26 21.31 35.86
C GLU A 303 -1.99 22.05 36.27
N GLN A 304 -1.25 21.54 37.27
CA GLN A 304 0.06 22.07 37.60
C GLN A 304 1.08 21.88 36.49
N LEU A 305 1.08 20.70 35.84
CA LEU A 305 1.96 20.44 34.72
C LEU A 305 1.78 21.48 33.61
N LYS A 306 0.53 21.70 33.17
CA LYS A 306 0.20 22.65 32.10
C LYS A 306 0.70 24.05 32.38
N LEU A 307 0.58 24.51 33.63
CA LEU A 307 1.09 25.83 34.06
C LEU A 307 2.62 25.90 33.97
N GLN A 308 3.31 24.80 34.28
CA GLN A 308 4.78 24.73 34.28
C GLN A 308 5.37 24.39 32.91
N MET A 309 4.55 23.85 31.99
CA MET A 309 4.97 23.54 30.62
C MET A 309 5.44 24.78 29.84
N ARG A 310 4.88 25.95 30.17
CA ARG A 310 5.28 27.28 29.66
C ARG A 310 5.45 27.30 28.14
N GLY A 311 6.66 27.55 27.64
CA GLY A 311 6.94 27.65 26.21
C GLY A 311 6.58 26.40 25.41
N ILE A 312 6.58 25.22 26.04
CA ILE A 312 6.12 23.97 25.41
C ILE A 312 4.62 24.04 25.14
N SER A 313 3.80 24.48 26.11
CA SER A 313 2.35 24.61 25.92
C SER A 313 2.04 25.57 24.77
N HIS A 314 2.76 26.69 24.67
CA HIS A 314 2.61 27.62 23.55
C HIS A 314 2.88 26.96 22.19
N LYS A 315 3.94 26.16 22.08
CA LYS A 315 4.26 25.40 20.87
C LYS A 315 3.14 24.41 20.54
N ILE A 316 2.74 23.57 21.50
CA ILE A 316 1.67 22.57 21.33
C ILE A 316 0.37 23.24 20.86
N TYR A 317 -0.02 24.36 21.48
CA TYR A 317 -1.21 25.11 21.08
C TYR A 317 -1.08 25.68 19.68
N SER A 318 0.06 26.30 19.34
CA SER A 318 0.29 26.83 18.01
C SER A 318 0.21 25.74 16.94
N ASP A 319 0.85 24.60 17.16
CA ASP A 319 0.88 23.48 16.21
C ASP A 319 -0.52 22.88 16.05
N GLY A 320 -1.25 22.69 17.15
CA GLY A 320 -2.62 22.19 17.13
C GLY A 320 -3.62 23.16 16.47
N ILE A 321 -3.48 24.47 16.69
CA ILE A 321 -4.30 25.50 16.01
C ILE A 321 -3.99 25.52 14.51
N ASN A 322 -2.71 25.50 14.13
CA ASN A 322 -2.29 25.44 12.73
C ASN A 322 -2.87 24.21 12.01
N ALA A 323 -2.81 23.04 12.65
CA ALA A 323 -3.40 21.81 12.13
C ALA A 323 -4.92 21.93 11.96
N TYR A 324 -5.62 22.44 12.98
CA TYR A 324 -7.06 22.69 12.93
C TYR A 324 -7.45 23.62 11.77
N CYS A 325 -6.78 24.75 11.63
CA CYS A 325 -7.03 25.74 10.59
C CYS A 325 -6.80 25.17 9.19
N LYS A 326 -5.67 24.48 8.99
CA LYS A 326 -5.33 23.82 7.72
C LYS A 326 -6.42 22.84 7.29
N ARG A 327 -6.85 21.96 8.19
CA ARG A 327 -7.90 20.95 7.94
C ARG A 327 -9.24 21.58 7.57
N ASN A 328 -9.61 22.66 8.27
CA ASN A 328 -10.90 23.32 8.06
C ASN A 328 -10.86 24.38 6.94
N LYS A 329 -9.71 24.60 6.31
CA LYS A 329 -9.48 25.64 5.29
C LYS A 329 -9.83 27.05 5.82
N ILE A 330 -9.50 27.30 7.08
CA ILE A 330 -9.69 28.58 7.79
C ILE A 330 -8.31 29.23 7.97
N SER A 331 -8.18 30.55 7.85
CA SER A 331 -6.94 31.25 8.23
C SER A 331 -6.85 31.34 9.75
N ASN A 332 -5.64 31.28 10.33
CA ASN A 332 -5.47 31.54 11.76
C ASN A 332 -6.05 32.91 12.17
N ASP A 333 -5.94 33.90 11.29
CA ASP A 333 -6.45 35.26 11.53
C ASP A 333 -7.99 35.34 11.54
N ASP A 334 -8.66 34.30 11.06
CA ASP A 334 -10.13 34.23 10.99
C ASP A 334 -10.75 33.59 12.24
N LEU A 335 -9.94 33.02 13.15
CA LEU A 335 -10.43 32.42 14.39
C LEU A 335 -10.83 33.49 15.41
N THR A 336 -11.99 33.31 16.04
CA THR A 336 -12.37 34.08 17.22
C THR A 336 -11.62 33.59 18.47
N GLU A 337 -11.49 34.46 19.48
CA GLU A 337 -10.91 34.09 20.79
C GLU A 337 -11.63 32.88 21.43
N GLU A 338 -12.95 32.78 21.26
CA GLU A 338 -13.73 31.65 21.78
C GLU A 338 -13.41 30.34 21.06
N GLU A 339 -13.24 30.37 19.73
CA GLU A 339 -12.84 29.22 18.94
C GLU A 339 -11.42 28.76 19.29
N GLU A 340 -10.48 29.71 19.42
CA GLU A 340 -9.11 29.41 19.81
C GLU A 340 -9.07 28.75 21.20
N GLU A 341 -9.82 29.27 22.16
CA GLU A 341 -9.90 28.73 23.53
C GLU A 341 -10.58 27.34 23.57
N ASN A 342 -11.57 27.10 22.70
CA ASN A 342 -12.17 25.78 22.55
C ASN A 342 -11.15 24.77 21.98
N ILE A 343 -10.35 25.17 20.98
CA ILE A 343 -9.30 24.33 20.40
C ILE A 343 -8.23 24.01 21.45
N ARG A 344 -7.76 25.00 22.22
CA ARG A 344 -6.79 24.79 23.30
C ARG A 344 -7.29 23.83 24.38
N ARG A 345 -8.55 23.96 24.80
CA ARG A 345 -9.18 23.01 25.74
C ARG A 345 -9.28 21.59 25.17
N GLU A 346 -9.54 21.46 23.87
CA GLU A 346 -9.55 20.15 23.21
C GLU A 346 -8.13 19.54 23.18
N ILE A 347 -7.11 20.33 22.86
CA ILE A 347 -5.70 19.93 22.86
C ILE A 347 -5.27 19.47 24.25
N ASP A 348 -5.55 20.23 25.30
CA ASP A 348 -5.25 19.86 26.69
C ASP A 348 -5.86 18.50 27.07
N ARG A 349 -7.15 18.32 26.73
CA ARG A 349 -7.88 17.07 27.01
C ARG A 349 -7.23 15.89 26.28
N LYS A 350 -6.84 16.06 25.02
CA LYS A 350 -6.17 15.01 24.22
C LYS A 350 -4.79 14.69 24.78
N LEU A 351 -3.98 15.70 25.09
CA LEU A 351 -2.65 15.50 25.68
C LEU A 351 -2.72 14.75 27.01
N LYS A 352 -3.65 15.13 27.89
CA LYS A 352 -3.87 14.40 29.14
C LYS A 352 -4.27 12.95 28.88
N GLN A 353 -5.20 12.73 27.95
CA GLN A 353 -5.65 11.38 27.60
C GLN A 353 -4.51 10.52 27.06
N GLU A 354 -3.63 11.08 26.22
CA GLU A 354 -2.42 10.40 25.73
C GLU A 354 -1.48 10.04 26.88
N PHE A 355 -1.26 10.94 27.84
CA PHE A 355 -0.43 10.66 29.01
C PHE A 355 -1.04 9.57 29.89
N ASP A 356 -2.33 9.63 30.19
CA ASP A 356 -3.04 8.60 30.95
C ASP A 356 -2.98 7.23 30.24
N ASN A 357 -3.17 7.23 28.91
CA ASN A 357 -3.10 6.02 28.08
C ASN A 357 -1.69 5.41 28.09
N ARG A 358 -0.64 6.25 28.07
CA ARG A 358 0.75 5.79 28.16
C ARG A 358 1.06 5.18 29.51
N ILE A 359 0.66 5.84 30.61
CA ILE A 359 0.81 5.31 31.98
C ILE A 359 0.16 3.93 32.09
N ALA A 360 -1.05 3.76 31.54
CA ALA A 360 -1.77 2.49 31.58
C ALA A 360 -1.07 1.35 30.81
N LYS A 361 -0.18 1.69 29.86
CA LYS A 361 0.55 0.75 28.98
C LYS A 361 2.06 0.73 29.24
N GLU A 362 2.54 1.34 30.33
CA GLU A 362 3.97 1.53 30.59
C GLU A 362 4.77 0.23 30.61
N GLN A 363 4.23 -0.81 31.25
CA GLN A 363 4.85 -2.14 31.28
C GLN A 363 5.05 -2.73 29.88
N ASP A 364 4.26 -2.29 28.89
CA ASP A 364 4.42 -2.72 27.52
C ASP A 364 5.53 -1.91 26.84
N VAL A 365 5.68 -0.61 27.12
CA VAL A 365 6.80 0.21 26.61
C VAL A 365 8.16 -0.34 27.08
N ASP A 366 8.28 -0.73 28.35
CA ASP A 366 9.52 -1.34 28.87
C ASP A 366 9.85 -2.67 28.17
N LYS A 367 8.84 -3.52 27.95
CA LYS A 367 9.02 -4.76 27.16
C LYS A 367 9.39 -4.45 25.71
N GLN A 368 8.79 -3.42 25.10
CA GLN A 368 9.13 -2.98 23.75
C GLN A 368 10.59 -2.51 23.69
N LYS A 369 11.09 -1.82 24.72
CA LYS A 369 12.51 -1.42 24.79
C LYS A 369 13.44 -2.64 24.74
N GLU A 370 13.26 -3.61 25.64
CA GLU A 370 14.07 -4.84 25.63
C GLU A 370 13.96 -5.62 24.32
N TYR A 371 12.76 -5.61 23.72
CA TYR A 371 12.51 -6.20 22.42
C TYR A 371 13.30 -5.50 21.30
N HIS A 372 13.28 -4.17 21.26
CA HIS A 372 14.00 -3.37 20.28
C HIS A 372 15.52 -3.43 20.48
N GLU A 373 16.02 -3.50 21.72
CA GLU A 373 17.45 -3.70 22.00
C GLU A 373 17.97 -5.01 21.40
N LYS A 374 17.20 -6.10 21.52
CA LYS A 374 17.57 -7.40 20.93
C LYS A 374 17.63 -7.34 19.40
N ILE A 375 16.68 -6.66 18.77
CA ILE A 375 16.63 -6.49 17.31
C ILE A 375 17.82 -5.67 16.84
N LEU A 376 18.05 -4.50 17.45
CA LEU A 376 19.16 -3.61 17.08
C LEU A 376 20.52 -4.28 17.28
N LYS A 377 20.67 -5.05 18.35
CA LYS A 377 21.87 -5.87 18.55
C LYS A 377 22.04 -6.90 17.43
N MET A 378 20.98 -7.57 17.00
CA MET A 378 21.09 -8.52 15.89
C MET A 378 21.42 -7.81 14.57
N PHE A 379 20.85 -6.63 14.31
CA PHE A 379 21.22 -5.83 13.14
C PHE A 379 22.69 -5.43 13.17
N GLU A 380 23.22 -5.04 14.33
CA GLU A 380 24.64 -4.76 14.53
C GLU A 380 25.50 -6.02 14.29
N ASP A 381 25.18 -7.13 14.96
CA ASP A 381 25.94 -8.39 14.87
C ASP A 381 25.97 -8.96 13.44
N ARG A 382 24.98 -8.61 12.61
CA ARG A 382 24.87 -9.00 11.19
C ARG A 382 25.45 -7.95 10.22
N GLY A 383 25.99 -6.85 10.73
CA GLY A 383 26.55 -5.77 9.92
C GLY A 383 25.51 -4.99 9.11
N LEU A 384 24.22 -5.10 9.46
CA LEU A 384 23.14 -4.38 8.77
C LEU A 384 23.14 -2.88 9.09
N LEU A 385 23.78 -2.47 10.19
CA LEU A 385 23.91 -1.06 10.57
C LEU A 385 25.17 -0.38 10.03
N GLU A 386 25.98 -1.11 9.25
CA GLU A 386 27.21 -0.60 8.65
C GLU A 386 26.93 0.38 7.52
N GLU A 387 27.67 1.47 7.50
CA GLU A 387 27.60 2.45 6.43
C GLU A 387 28.20 1.90 5.12
N GLY A 388 27.69 2.36 3.97
CA GLY A 388 28.18 1.92 2.66
C GLY A 388 27.85 0.46 2.32
N SER A 389 27.09 -0.22 3.18
CA SER A 389 26.64 -1.60 3.02
C SER A 389 25.12 -1.65 2.79
N PHE A 390 24.57 -2.77 2.31
CA PHE A 390 23.12 -3.03 2.23
C PHE A 390 22.26 -1.91 1.60
N GLY A 391 22.75 -1.27 0.54
CA GLY A 391 22.01 -0.22 -0.17
C GLY A 391 21.97 1.14 0.54
N TYR A 392 22.81 1.35 1.56
CA TYR A 392 23.08 2.65 2.15
C TYR A 392 24.24 3.32 1.42
N ASP A 393 24.03 4.56 0.96
CA ASP A 393 25.12 5.43 0.55
C ASP A 393 25.94 5.88 1.77
N TYR A 394 27.18 6.30 1.54
CA TYR A 394 27.97 6.98 2.56
C TYR A 394 27.30 8.31 2.95
N GLY A 395 27.25 8.59 4.25
CA GLY A 395 26.64 9.79 4.83
C GLY A 395 25.23 9.60 5.38
N ILE A 396 24.61 8.42 5.23
CA ILE A 396 23.31 8.14 5.86
C ILE A 396 23.50 7.99 7.37
N THR A 397 22.60 8.57 8.17
CA THR A 397 22.75 8.54 9.62
C THR A 397 22.45 7.17 10.23
N LEU A 398 22.91 6.92 11.45
CA LEU A 398 22.53 5.69 12.17
C LEU A 398 21.01 5.61 12.40
N GLU A 399 20.36 6.73 12.74
CA GLU A 399 18.89 6.79 12.90
C GLU A 399 18.20 6.38 11.60
N ASP A 400 18.60 6.96 10.47
CA ASP A 400 18.01 6.65 9.17
C ASP A 400 18.22 5.19 8.77
N ARG A 401 19.40 4.62 9.04
CA ARG A 401 19.66 3.18 8.80
C ARG A 401 18.73 2.31 9.65
N ILE A 402 18.59 2.62 10.93
CA ILE A 402 17.69 1.90 11.85
C ILE A 402 16.25 2.00 11.38
N GLU A 403 15.75 3.22 11.09
CA GLU A 403 14.38 3.42 10.64
C GLU A 403 14.10 2.63 9.35
N ARG A 404 15.01 2.67 8.37
CA ARG A 404 14.91 1.88 7.13
C ARG A 404 14.87 0.37 7.40
N LEU A 405 15.68 -0.15 8.32
CA LEU A 405 15.67 -1.57 8.65
C LEU A 405 14.36 -2.00 9.32
N TYR A 406 13.83 -1.21 10.25
CA TYR A 406 12.55 -1.49 10.88
C TYR A 406 11.39 -1.47 9.87
N LEU A 407 11.46 -0.59 8.88
CA LEU A 407 10.48 -0.52 7.81
C LEU A 407 10.52 -1.78 6.93
N VAL A 408 11.70 -2.21 6.49
CA VAL A 408 11.84 -3.46 5.72
C VAL A 408 11.45 -4.68 6.57
N MET A 409 11.83 -4.70 7.85
CA MET A 409 11.40 -5.73 8.79
C MET A 409 9.87 -5.81 8.87
N GLY A 410 9.18 -4.67 9.01
CA GLY A 410 7.72 -4.60 9.03
C GLY A 410 7.08 -5.16 7.75
N GLN A 411 7.65 -4.86 6.58
CA GLN A 411 7.22 -5.41 5.29
C GLN A 411 7.41 -6.93 5.25
N ILE A 412 8.58 -7.44 5.62
CA ILE A 412 8.86 -8.88 5.65
C ILE A 412 7.86 -9.60 6.56
N LEU A 413 7.65 -9.08 7.77
CA LEU A 413 6.70 -9.68 8.71
C LEU A 413 5.25 -9.65 8.21
N SER A 414 4.87 -8.64 7.41
CA SER A 414 3.54 -8.57 6.79
C SER A 414 3.31 -9.64 5.71
N HIS A 415 4.38 -10.20 5.13
CA HIS A 415 4.32 -11.24 4.11
C HIS A 415 4.21 -12.67 4.69
N THR A 416 4.19 -12.79 6.02
CA THR A 416 4.14 -14.09 6.71
C THR A 416 2.93 -14.13 7.65
N ASP A 417 2.36 -15.31 7.87
CA ASP A 417 1.39 -15.57 8.94
C ASP A 417 2.05 -15.95 10.27
N LYS A 418 3.38 -15.94 10.30
CA LYS A 418 4.18 -16.41 11.42
C LYS A 418 4.32 -15.37 12.51
N LYS A 419 4.37 -15.84 13.75
CA LYS A 419 4.69 -14.99 14.89
C LYS A 419 6.19 -14.67 14.89
N PHE A 420 6.53 -13.39 14.91
CA PHE A 420 7.91 -12.97 15.03
C PHE A 420 8.49 -13.26 16.42
N THR A 421 9.75 -13.70 16.48
CA THR A 421 10.52 -13.89 17.71
C THR A 421 11.89 -13.26 17.62
N THR A 422 12.34 -12.60 18.70
CA THR A 422 13.70 -12.05 18.83
C THR A 422 14.75 -13.12 19.15
N SER A 423 14.35 -14.39 19.23
CA SER A 423 15.26 -15.53 19.31
C SER A 423 15.95 -15.78 17.97
N THR A 424 17.20 -16.27 18.02
CA THR A 424 17.96 -16.68 16.82
C THR A 424 17.45 -17.97 16.18
N THR A 425 16.55 -18.68 16.85
CA THR A 425 15.89 -19.89 16.34
C THR A 425 14.38 -19.73 16.49
N ALA A 426 13.65 -20.14 15.45
CA ALA A 426 12.19 -20.11 15.43
C ALA A 426 11.61 -21.45 15.93
N GLY A 427 10.52 -21.36 16.71
CA GLY A 427 9.63 -22.50 16.95
C GLY A 427 8.68 -22.77 15.77
N GLU A 428 7.85 -23.80 15.92
CA GLU A 428 6.76 -24.06 14.97
C GLU A 428 5.80 -22.86 14.91
N GLY A 429 5.47 -22.38 13.70
CA GLY A 429 4.64 -21.19 13.49
C GLY A 429 5.34 -19.85 13.76
N GLU A 430 6.66 -19.83 13.97
CA GLU A 430 7.42 -18.61 14.22
C GLU A 430 8.42 -18.28 13.09
N ILE A 431 8.78 -17.00 13.01
CA ILE A 431 9.90 -16.50 12.21
C ILE A 431 10.91 -15.82 13.14
N SER A 432 12.17 -16.23 13.04
CA SER A 432 13.25 -15.78 13.93
C SER A 432 13.85 -14.46 13.45
N ILE A 433 14.43 -13.66 14.36
CA ILE A 433 15.18 -12.45 13.96
C ILE A 433 16.37 -12.79 13.05
N GLU A 434 16.94 -13.97 13.20
CA GLU A 434 18.00 -14.48 12.33
C GLU A 434 17.51 -14.61 10.88
N ASP A 435 16.33 -15.21 10.70
CA ASP A 435 15.73 -15.39 9.37
C ASP A 435 15.29 -14.06 8.77
N VAL A 436 14.73 -13.17 9.59
CA VAL A 436 14.41 -11.81 9.15
C VAL A 436 15.65 -11.04 8.72
N CYS A 437 16.78 -11.11 9.45
CA CYS A 437 18.02 -10.46 9.04
C CYS A 437 18.54 -10.98 7.68
N LYS A 438 18.43 -12.30 7.44
CA LYS A 438 18.77 -12.88 6.12
C LYS A 438 17.86 -12.33 5.02
N LEU A 439 16.56 -12.27 5.28
CA LEU A 439 15.57 -11.75 4.34
C LEU A 439 15.77 -10.26 4.06
N ILE A 440 16.14 -9.45 5.05
CA ILE A 440 16.55 -8.04 4.86
C ILE A 440 17.76 -7.96 3.92
N GLY A 441 18.76 -8.82 4.12
CA GLY A 441 19.93 -8.88 3.25
C GLY A 441 19.56 -9.18 1.78
N VAL A 442 18.64 -10.12 1.56
CA VAL A 442 18.12 -10.42 0.21
C VAL A 442 17.27 -9.27 -0.33
N TRP A 443 16.42 -8.66 0.50
CA TRP A 443 15.59 -7.53 0.12
C TRP A 443 16.38 -6.36 -0.48
N TYR A 444 17.51 -6.00 0.13
CA TYR A 444 18.38 -4.93 -0.37
C TYR A 444 19.24 -5.34 -1.56
N SER A 445 19.54 -6.63 -1.69
CA SER A 445 20.28 -7.17 -2.84
C SER A 445 19.39 -7.28 -4.07
N ASP A 446 18.09 -7.49 -3.87
CA ASP A 446 17.11 -7.57 -4.93
C ASP A 446 16.70 -6.17 -5.42
N ARG A 447 17.19 -5.80 -6.60
CA ARG A 447 16.93 -4.50 -7.22
C ARG A 447 15.71 -4.48 -8.15
N THR A 448 14.93 -5.57 -8.19
CA THR A 448 13.65 -5.61 -8.91
C THR A 448 12.55 -4.92 -8.09
N ASN A 449 11.66 -4.18 -8.74
CA ASN A 449 10.47 -3.58 -8.16
C ASN A 449 9.51 -4.68 -7.66
N GLY A 450 9.49 -5.83 -8.34
CA GLY A 450 8.72 -7.01 -7.94
C GLY A 450 9.33 -7.87 -6.82
N LYS A 451 10.54 -7.56 -6.34
CA LYS A 451 11.25 -8.29 -5.25
C LYS A 451 11.31 -9.82 -5.44
N THR A 452 11.52 -10.27 -6.67
CA THR A 452 11.44 -11.68 -7.08
C THR A 452 12.37 -12.61 -6.29
N GLN A 453 13.64 -12.23 -6.10
CA GLN A 453 14.61 -13.04 -5.35
C GLN A 453 14.26 -13.10 -3.87
N TYR A 454 13.73 -12.01 -3.32
CA TYR A 454 13.24 -11.97 -1.95
C TYR A 454 12.05 -12.93 -1.76
N PHE A 455 11.05 -12.89 -2.63
CA PHE A 455 9.90 -13.78 -2.54
C PHE A 455 10.29 -15.26 -2.70
N ALA A 456 11.19 -15.56 -3.63
CA ALA A 456 11.76 -16.90 -3.79
C ALA A 456 12.47 -17.36 -2.50
N LYS A 457 13.24 -16.47 -1.86
CA LYS A 457 13.92 -16.80 -0.59
C LYS A 457 12.94 -17.01 0.55
N LEU A 458 11.87 -16.21 0.64
CA LEU A 458 10.83 -16.35 1.64
C LEU A 458 10.12 -17.72 1.53
N LYS A 459 9.84 -18.16 0.30
CA LYS A 459 9.30 -19.50 0.00
C LYS A 459 10.31 -20.61 0.33
N GLU A 460 11.58 -20.46 -0.07
CA GLU A 460 12.67 -21.42 0.22
C GLU A 460 12.84 -21.66 1.73
N MET A 461 12.72 -20.59 2.52
CA MET A 461 12.83 -20.66 3.98
C MET A 461 11.55 -21.17 4.67
N GLY A 462 10.50 -21.49 3.90
CA GLY A 462 9.22 -21.97 4.41
C GLY A 462 8.48 -20.93 5.23
N HIS A 463 8.72 -19.63 5.00
CA HIS A 463 8.05 -18.52 5.68
C HIS A 463 6.93 -17.90 4.86
N ALA A 464 6.83 -18.23 3.58
CA ALA A 464 5.61 -18.00 2.81
C ALA A 464 4.50 -18.91 3.32
N LYS A 465 3.23 -18.48 3.17
CA LYS A 465 2.10 -19.35 3.43
C LYS A 465 2.17 -20.56 2.51
N GLU A 466 1.90 -21.75 3.05
CA GLU A 466 1.88 -22.97 2.24
C GLU A 466 0.82 -22.82 1.14
N GLU A 467 1.27 -22.79 -0.12
CA GLU A 467 0.39 -23.14 -1.24
C GLU A 467 -0.14 -24.54 -0.94
N LYS A 468 -1.47 -24.72 -0.94
CA LYS A 468 -2.00 -26.08 -1.02
C LYS A 468 -1.44 -26.69 -2.30
N ALA A 469 -0.50 -27.60 -2.15
CA ALA A 469 0.00 -28.40 -3.23
C ALA A 469 -1.18 -29.20 -3.79
N THR A 470 -1.77 -28.71 -4.88
CA THR A 470 -2.80 -29.44 -5.60
C THR A 470 -2.12 -30.44 -6.52
N SER A 471 -1.90 -31.64 -5.99
CA SER A 471 -1.49 -32.78 -6.79
C SER A 471 -2.68 -33.26 -7.65
N GLY A 472 -2.87 -32.65 -8.80
CA GLY A 472 -3.79 -33.11 -9.85
C GLY A 472 -3.21 -32.80 -11.22
N GLU A 473 -3.47 -33.64 -12.23
CA GLU A 473 -3.32 -33.20 -13.62
C GLU A 473 -4.39 -32.14 -13.87
N TYR A 474 -4.03 -30.98 -14.39
CA TYR A 474 -4.99 -29.89 -14.67
C TYR A 474 -5.28 -29.79 -16.17
N ALA A 475 -6.50 -29.39 -16.50
CA ALA A 475 -6.92 -29.08 -17.86
C ALA A 475 -8.01 -27.99 -17.87
N TRP A 476 -8.23 -27.38 -19.04
CA TRP A 476 -9.39 -26.56 -19.31
C TRP A 476 -10.60 -27.46 -19.48
N VAL A 477 -11.58 -27.35 -18.58
CA VAL A 477 -12.79 -28.17 -18.59
C VAL A 477 -13.97 -27.30 -18.94
N LEU A 478 -14.79 -27.73 -19.91
CA LEU A 478 -16.00 -27.04 -20.31
C LEU A 478 -16.99 -26.99 -19.14
N THR A 479 -17.42 -25.79 -18.76
CA THR A 479 -18.36 -25.57 -17.64
C THR A 479 -19.70 -25.03 -18.10
N GLU A 480 -19.72 -24.26 -19.18
CA GLU A 480 -20.93 -23.62 -19.68
C GLU A 480 -20.93 -23.53 -21.21
N VAL A 481 -22.11 -23.64 -21.81
CA VAL A 481 -22.32 -23.39 -23.24
C VAL A 481 -23.50 -22.44 -23.39
N VAL A 482 -23.26 -21.28 -23.98
CA VAL A 482 -24.26 -20.23 -24.20
C VAL A 482 -24.51 -20.09 -25.68
N ASP A 483 -25.74 -20.39 -26.11
CA ASP A 483 -26.22 -20.08 -27.45
C ASP A 483 -26.90 -18.72 -27.41
N GLY A 484 -26.60 -17.85 -28.37
CA GLY A 484 -27.10 -16.48 -28.35
C GLY A 484 -27.32 -15.84 -29.72
N SER A 485 -28.18 -14.84 -29.70
CA SER A 485 -28.56 -13.98 -30.83
C SER A 485 -28.83 -12.58 -30.31
N ASN A 486 -28.92 -11.63 -31.23
CA ASN A 486 -29.40 -10.29 -30.91
C ASN A 486 -30.89 -10.17 -31.31
N ASP A 487 -31.77 -10.81 -30.53
CA ASP A 487 -33.21 -10.95 -30.85
C ASP A 487 -33.92 -9.61 -31.04
N SER A 488 -33.59 -8.59 -30.23
CA SER A 488 -34.16 -7.26 -30.40
C SER A 488 -33.83 -6.62 -31.76
N GLU A 489 -32.62 -6.85 -32.28
CA GLU A 489 -32.23 -6.36 -33.60
C GLU A 489 -32.89 -7.18 -34.72
N TRP A 490 -33.12 -8.48 -34.52
CA TRP A 490 -33.90 -9.29 -35.47
C TRP A 490 -35.35 -8.84 -35.55
N ASP A 491 -35.98 -8.54 -34.41
CA ASP A 491 -37.33 -7.99 -34.35
C ASP A 491 -37.42 -6.63 -35.04
N LEU A 492 -36.45 -5.74 -34.81
CA LEU A 492 -36.36 -4.44 -35.49
C LEU A 492 -36.18 -4.58 -37.00
N GLN A 493 -35.30 -5.48 -37.46
CA GLN A 493 -35.09 -5.74 -38.88
C GLN A 493 -36.35 -6.31 -39.56
N ASN A 494 -37.13 -7.11 -38.84
CA ASN A 494 -38.41 -7.66 -39.32
C ASN A 494 -39.57 -6.66 -39.33
N LEU A 495 -39.38 -5.42 -38.86
CA LEU A 495 -40.32 -4.32 -39.12
C LEU A 495 -40.19 -3.72 -40.53
N SER A 496 -39.21 -4.17 -41.32
CA SER A 496 -39.03 -3.71 -42.70
C SER A 496 -40.24 -4.06 -43.58
N GLU A 497 -40.69 -3.10 -44.39
CA GLU A 497 -41.71 -3.35 -45.42
C GLU A 497 -41.15 -4.09 -46.65
N SER A 498 -39.83 -4.26 -46.73
CA SER A 498 -39.16 -4.83 -47.91
C SER A 498 -38.58 -6.22 -47.69
N TYR A 499 -38.22 -6.59 -46.45
CA TYR A 499 -37.55 -7.87 -46.18
C TYR A 499 -38.02 -8.52 -44.88
N THR A 500 -37.89 -9.84 -44.82
CA THR A 500 -38.00 -10.61 -43.58
C THR A 500 -36.79 -11.52 -43.38
N TYR A 501 -36.45 -11.73 -42.12
CA TYR A 501 -35.34 -12.55 -41.65
C TYR A 501 -35.85 -13.64 -40.72
N SER A 502 -35.45 -14.88 -40.98
CA SER A 502 -35.77 -16.05 -40.16
C SER A 502 -34.48 -16.69 -39.63
N PRO A 503 -33.94 -16.19 -38.50
CA PRO A 503 -32.76 -16.78 -37.87
C PRO A 503 -33.11 -18.08 -37.12
N SER A 504 -32.15 -19.00 -37.10
CA SER A 504 -32.15 -20.23 -36.30
C SER A 504 -30.72 -20.52 -35.86
N TYR A 505 -30.53 -20.87 -34.59
CA TYR A 505 -29.22 -21.13 -34.02
C TYR A 505 -29.28 -22.18 -32.90
N GLY A 506 -28.18 -22.89 -32.72
CA GLY A 506 -27.94 -23.74 -31.57
C GLY A 506 -26.70 -24.62 -31.76
N ARG A 507 -25.84 -24.68 -30.74
CA ARG A 507 -24.69 -25.60 -30.65
C ARG A 507 -23.80 -25.62 -31.89
N GLY A 508 -23.38 -24.44 -32.35
CA GLY A 508 -22.49 -24.30 -33.50
C GLY A 508 -23.17 -24.48 -34.87
N ALA A 509 -24.49 -24.68 -34.91
CA ALA A 509 -25.28 -24.70 -36.12
C ALA A 509 -26.12 -23.43 -36.23
N TYR A 510 -26.06 -22.75 -37.37
CA TYR A 510 -26.70 -21.47 -37.63
C TYR A 510 -27.37 -21.49 -39.00
N SER A 511 -28.51 -20.81 -39.12
CA SER A 511 -29.20 -20.60 -40.38
C SER A 511 -29.92 -19.26 -40.36
N VAL A 512 -29.79 -18.48 -41.43
CA VAL A 512 -30.65 -17.30 -41.65
C VAL A 512 -31.24 -17.39 -43.04
N THR A 513 -32.56 -17.29 -43.12
CA THR A 513 -33.26 -17.07 -44.39
C THR A 513 -33.67 -15.61 -44.48
N THR A 514 -33.20 -14.92 -45.51
CA THR A 514 -33.64 -13.58 -45.88
C THR A 514 -34.57 -13.67 -47.07
N THR A 515 -35.75 -13.05 -47.00
CA THR A 515 -36.77 -13.05 -48.06
C THR A 515 -37.19 -11.64 -48.40
N TYR A 516 -37.24 -11.29 -49.69
CA TYR A 516 -37.85 -10.05 -50.16
C TYR A 516 -39.37 -10.17 -50.13
N ILE A 517 -40.04 -9.24 -49.44
CA ILE A 517 -41.50 -9.20 -49.30
C ILE A 517 -42.13 -7.96 -49.96
N GLY A 518 -41.31 -7.06 -50.54
CA GLY A 518 -41.79 -5.90 -51.30
C GLY A 518 -42.44 -6.30 -52.64
N GLU A 519 -43.12 -5.35 -53.29
CA GLU A 519 -43.74 -5.58 -54.60
C GLU A 519 -42.69 -5.90 -55.69
N SER A 520 -43.00 -6.83 -56.60
CA SER A 520 -42.13 -7.09 -57.74
C SER A 520 -42.05 -5.86 -58.66
N ASP A 521 -40.85 -5.53 -59.15
CA ASP A 521 -40.60 -4.37 -60.01
C ASP A 521 -39.65 -4.75 -61.16
N ASP A 522 -40.16 -4.65 -62.40
CA ASP A 522 -39.43 -4.96 -63.63
C ASP A 522 -38.74 -3.74 -64.27
N TYR A 523 -38.79 -2.57 -63.61
CA TYR A 523 -38.06 -1.38 -64.02
C TYR A 523 -36.54 -1.56 -63.93
N TYR A 524 -36.06 -2.38 -63.00
CA TYR A 524 -34.64 -2.62 -62.75
C TYR A 524 -34.13 -3.88 -63.48
N ASP A 525 -32.83 -3.91 -63.81
CA ASP A 525 -32.15 -5.05 -64.41
C ASP A 525 -30.94 -5.48 -63.56
N PRO A 526 -30.98 -6.66 -62.93
CA PRO A 526 -32.08 -7.64 -62.91
C PRO A 526 -33.29 -7.17 -62.09
N PRO A 527 -34.52 -7.68 -62.37
CA PRO A 527 -35.75 -7.24 -61.71
C PRO A 527 -35.81 -7.68 -60.24
N TYR A 528 -36.53 -6.89 -59.44
CA TYR A 528 -36.88 -7.23 -58.06
C TYR A 528 -38.08 -8.18 -58.07
N VAL A 529 -37.97 -9.34 -57.42
CA VAL A 529 -38.98 -10.40 -57.49
C VAL A 529 -39.49 -10.73 -56.09
N ASN A 530 -40.76 -10.42 -55.81
CA ASN A 530 -41.41 -10.78 -54.54
C ASN A 530 -41.23 -12.28 -54.25
N GLY A 531 -40.75 -12.60 -53.04
CA GLY A 531 -40.46 -13.95 -52.60
C GLY A 531 -39.07 -14.48 -52.98
N GLU A 532 -38.22 -13.68 -53.64
CA GLU A 532 -36.81 -14.04 -53.79
C GLU A 532 -36.12 -14.11 -52.42
N SER A 533 -35.24 -15.09 -52.24
CA SER A 533 -34.69 -15.43 -50.92
C SER A 533 -33.28 -15.98 -50.98
N LEU A 534 -32.56 -15.84 -49.86
CA LEU A 534 -31.31 -16.53 -49.59
C LEU A 534 -31.42 -17.23 -48.24
N THR A 535 -31.12 -18.52 -48.21
CA THR A 535 -30.84 -19.24 -46.96
C THR A 535 -29.35 -19.52 -46.90
N VAL A 536 -28.68 -18.98 -45.88
CA VAL A 536 -27.30 -19.32 -45.55
C VAL A 536 -27.27 -20.14 -44.28
N GLN A 537 -26.54 -21.24 -44.30
CA GLN A 537 -26.30 -22.10 -43.15
C GLN A 537 -24.82 -22.17 -42.83
N ALA A 538 -24.48 -22.19 -41.54
CA ALA A 538 -23.15 -22.50 -41.06
C ALA A 538 -23.19 -23.62 -40.02
N ASN A 539 -22.26 -24.56 -40.10
CA ASN A 539 -22.13 -25.65 -39.13
C ASN A 539 -20.68 -25.78 -38.68
N TRP A 540 -20.49 -25.92 -37.38
CA TRP A 540 -19.19 -26.09 -36.75
C TRP A 540 -19.13 -27.37 -35.92
N SER A 541 -17.94 -27.96 -35.86
CA SER A 541 -17.65 -29.02 -34.88
C SER A 541 -17.71 -28.48 -33.45
N THR A 542 -18.13 -29.32 -32.52
CA THR A 542 -18.08 -29.01 -31.09
C THR A 542 -16.63 -29.09 -30.59
N PRO A 543 -16.12 -28.10 -29.84
CA PRO A 543 -14.82 -28.19 -29.19
C PRO A 543 -14.80 -29.32 -28.14
N PRO A 544 -13.61 -29.84 -27.76
CA PRO A 544 -13.48 -30.88 -26.74
C PRO A 544 -13.95 -30.39 -25.35
N ASP A 545 -14.59 -31.26 -24.56
CA ASP A 545 -15.00 -30.93 -23.19
C ASP A 545 -13.81 -30.73 -22.22
N VAL A 546 -12.64 -31.27 -22.57
CA VAL A 546 -11.39 -31.15 -21.80
C VAL A 546 -10.24 -30.85 -22.76
N ILE A 547 -9.45 -29.82 -22.47
CA ILE A 547 -8.30 -29.37 -23.27
C ILE A 547 -7.09 -29.27 -22.33
N GLY A 548 -6.09 -30.14 -22.52
CA GLY A 548 -4.83 -30.09 -21.79
C GLY A 548 -3.97 -28.88 -22.17
N LYS A 549 -2.97 -28.54 -21.34
CA LYS A 549 -2.09 -27.37 -21.58
C LYS A 549 -1.38 -27.39 -22.94
N ASP A 550 -1.01 -28.57 -23.41
CA ASP A 550 -0.25 -28.77 -24.65
C ASP A 550 -1.16 -29.15 -25.83
N ASP A 551 -2.48 -29.24 -25.61
CA ASP A 551 -3.43 -29.60 -26.66
C ASP A 551 -3.65 -28.44 -27.63
N VAL A 552 -3.76 -28.79 -28.92
CA VAL A 552 -4.18 -27.88 -29.98
C VAL A 552 -5.66 -28.14 -30.25
N VAL A 553 -6.49 -27.14 -29.98
CA VAL A 553 -7.92 -27.18 -30.33
C VAL A 553 -8.04 -27.04 -31.83
N SER A 554 -8.86 -27.88 -32.44
CA SER A 554 -9.10 -27.93 -33.88
C SER A 554 -10.60 -27.90 -34.13
N LEU A 555 -11.08 -26.90 -34.85
CA LEU A 555 -12.49 -26.69 -35.16
C LEU A 555 -12.72 -26.64 -36.65
N SER A 556 -13.59 -27.51 -37.15
CA SER A 556 -14.01 -27.52 -38.55
C SER A 556 -15.31 -26.74 -38.71
N GLY A 557 -15.28 -25.71 -39.55
CA GLY A 557 -16.42 -24.88 -39.90
C GLY A 557 -16.81 -25.05 -41.35
N THR A 558 -18.10 -24.94 -41.63
CA THR A 558 -18.68 -24.91 -42.99
C THR A 558 -19.69 -23.80 -43.10
N ILE A 559 -19.79 -23.17 -44.27
CA ILE A 559 -20.84 -22.21 -44.60
C ILE A 559 -21.33 -22.45 -46.03
N THR A 560 -22.66 -22.47 -46.23
CA THR A 560 -23.28 -22.84 -47.50
C THR A 560 -24.55 -22.04 -47.74
N ALA A 561 -24.76 -21.55 -48.96
CA ALA A 561 -26.07 -21.10 -49.42
C ALA A 561 -26.93 -22.32 -49.82
N THR A 562 -27.94 -22.65 -49.02
CA THR A 562 -28.78 -23.85 -49.22
C THR A 562 -30.02 -23.61 -50.06
N ALA A 563 -30.43 -22.35 -50.20
CA ALA A 563 -31.44 -21.90 -51.13
C ALA A 563 -31.06 -20.50 -51.62
N ASN A 564 -31.08 -20.27 -52.93
CA ASN A 564 -30.77 -18.98 -53.51
C ASN A 564 -31.67 -18.75 -54.73
N THR A 565 -32.66 -17.87 -54.58
CA THR A 565 -33.54 -17.44 -55.67
C THR A 565 -33.36 -15.97 -56.02
N GLN A 566 -32.34 -15.31 -55.47
CA GLN A 566 -32.09 -13.90 -55.66
C GLN A 566 -31.72 -13.57 -57.11
N SER A 567 -32.34 -12.52 -57.65
CA SER A 567 -32.00 -11.89 -58.91
C SER A 567 -31.44 -10.49 -58.70
N ALA A 568 -32.14 -9.62 -57.97
CA ALA A 568 -31.74 -8.23 -57.72
C ALA A 568 -30.87 -8.08 -56.46
N PHE A 569 -31.17 -8.84 -55.41
CA PHE A 569 -30.45 -8.76 -54.15
C PHE A 569 -29.12 -9.51 -54.12
N ARG A 570 -28.26 -9.11 -53.19
CA ARG A 570 -26.90 -9.61 -53.00
C ARG A 570 -26.61 -9.84 -51.52
N TRP A 571 -27.46 -10.62 -50.85
CA TRP A 571 -27.24 -10.99 -49.46
C TRP A 571 -26.03 -11.91 -49.31
N SER A 572 -25.47 -11.99 -48.11
CA SER A 572 -24.29 -12.81 -47.83
C SER A 572 -24.32 -13.34 -46.40
N GLY A 573 -23.50 -14.35 -46.14
CA GLY A 573 -23.23 -14.80 -44.79
C GLY A 573 -21.74 -15.05 -44.59
N SER A 574 -21.30 -14.92 -43.35
CA SER A 574 -19.93 -15.24 -42.91
C SER A 574 -19.93 -15.95 -41.57
N THR A 575 -18.87 -16.68 -41.28
CA THR A 575 -18.71 -17.40 -40.01
C THR A 575 -17.23 -17.54 -39.63
N GLY A 576 -16.95 -17.65 -38.34
CA GLY A 576 -15.59 -17.79 -37.82
C GLY A 576 -15.60 -18.19 -36.34
N ALA A 577 -14.41 -18.35 -35.78
CA ALA A 577 -14.22 -18.66 -34.37
C ALA A 577 -13.08 -17.81 -33.76
N TRP A 578 -13.17 -17.57 -32.47
CA TRP A 578 -12.22 -16.81 -31.66
C TRP A 578 -12.07 -17.44 -30.28
N ILE A 579 -10.87 -17.32 -29.70
CA ILE A 579 -10.61 -17.55 -28.29
C ILE A 579 -10.43 -16.20 -27.64
N ASP A 580 -11.31 -15.88 -26.70
CA ASP A 580 -11.41 -14.56 -26.06
C ASP A 580 -11.50 -13.45 -27.13
N ASN A 581 -10.39 -12.77 -27.44
CA ASN A 581 -10.30 -11.72 -28.45
C ASN A 581 -9.41 -12.06 -29.67
N THR A 582 -8.92 -13.30 -29.77
CA THR A 582 -8.00 -13.74 -30.83
C THR A 582 -8.71 -14.66 -31.82
N ARG A 583 -8.70 -14.29 -33.11
CA ARG A 583 -9.29 -15.12 -34.17
C ARG A 583 -8.48 -16.39 -34.39
N LEU A 584 -9.19 -17.52 -34.52
CA LEU A 584 -8.54 -18.75 -34.97
C LEU A 584 -8.33 -18.67 -36.48
N SER A 585 -7.25 -19.29 -36.95
CA SER A 585 -6.93 -19.35 -38.37
C SER A 585 -6.71 -20.78 -38.82
N THR A 586 -6.97 -20.99 -40.10
CA THR A 586 -6.44 -22.11 -40.89
C THR A 586 -4.92 -21.99 -41.04
N GLU A 587 -4.27 -23.04 -41.55
CA GLU A 587 -2.82 -23.06 -41.83
C GLU A 587 -2.39 -21.95 -42.81
N ASP A 588 -3.26 -21.59 -43.77
CA ASP A 588 -3.04 -20.51 -44.74
C ASP A 588 -3.45 -19.12 -44.23
N GLY A 589 -3.80 -19.00 -42.94
CA GLY A 589 -4.07 -17.72 -42.27
C GLY A 589 -5.49 -17.19 -42.47
N LYS A 590 -6.40 -17.96 -43.07
CA LYS A 590 -7.81 -17.59 -43.23
C LYS A 590 -8.56 -17.74 -41.90
N THR A 591 -9.20 -16.64 -41.45
CA THR A 591 -9.92 -16.58 -40.16
C THR A 591 -11.45 -16.58 -40.28
N THR A 592 -11.97 -16.49 -41.51
CA THR A 592 -13.41 -16.31 -41.77
C THR A 592 -13.78 -17.05 -43.04
N PHE A 593 -14.92 -17.76 -43.02
CA PHE A 593 -15.53 -18.40 -44.17
C PHE A 593 -16.78 -17.62 -44.58
N GLU A 594 -16.98 -17.39 -45.87
CA GLU A 594 -18.09 -16.58 -46.37
C GLU A 594 -18.72 -17.17 -47.64
N THR A 595 -20.00 -16.88 -47.85
CA THR A 595 -20.74 -17.18 -49.08
C THR A 595 -21.48 -15.92 -49.52
N ASN A 596 -21.16 -15.43 -50.73
CA ASN A 596 -21.64 -14.15 -51.25
C ASN A 596 -21.60 -14.13 -52.79
N ASP A 597 -22.06 -13.04 -53.40
CA ASP A 597 -22.04 -12.88 -54.85
C ASP A 597 -20.63 -12.92 -55.45
N GLY A 598 -19.64 -12.39 -54.74
CA GLY A 598 -18.24 -12.36 -55.18
C GLY A 598 -17.60 -13.74 -55.31
N ASN A 599 -18.12 -14.74 -54.58
CA ASN A 599 -17.71 -16.13 -54.71
C ASN A 599 -18.78 -17.04 -55.33
N ASN A 600 -19.75 -16.47 -56.05
CA ASN A 600 -20.87 -17.18 -56.66
C ASN A 600 -21.65 -18.07 -55.68
N TYR A 601 -21.70 -17.68 -54.41
CA TYR A 601 -22.34 -18.42 -53.31
C TYR A 601 -21.80 -19.84 -53.12
N GLU A 602 -20.52 -20.06 -53.46
CA GLU A 602 -19.86 -21.34 -53.25
C GLU A 602 -19.77 -21.69 -51.76
N SER A 603 -19.99 -22.96 -51.45
CA SER A 603 -19.79 -23.49 -50.10
C SER A 603 -18.32 -23.38 -49.71
N GLN A 604 -18.05 -22.87 -48.51
CA GLN A 604 -16.72 -22.81 -47.95
C GLN A 604 -16.62 -23.68 -46.72
N SER A 605 -15.47 -24.33 -46.56
CA SER A 605 -15.15 -25.10 -45.37
C SER A 605 -13.67 -24.96 -45.03
N GLY A 606 -13.34 -25.19 -43.77
CA GLY A 606 -11.96 -25.20 -43.32
C GLY A 606 -11.84 -25.62 -41.86
N THR A 607 -10.62 -25.92 -41.44
CA THR A 607 -10.31 -26.24 -40.05
C THR A 607 -9.39 -25.17 -39.49
N VAL A 608 -9.81 -24.55 -38.40
CA VAL A 608 -9.04 -23.53 -37.69
C VAL A 608 -8.49 -24.12 -36.40
N THR A 609 -7.29 -23.70 -36.00
CA THR A 609 -6.61 -24.25 -34.82
C THR A 609 -6.12 -23.17 -33.87
N ALA A 610 -6.05 -23.50 -32.59
CA ALA A 610 -5.37 -22.66 -31.59
C ALA A 610 -4.93 -23.44 -30.35
N SER A 611 -3.89 -22.94 -29.70
CA SER A 611 -3.37 -23.47 -28.44
C SER A 611 -3.98 -22.72 -27.26
N PHE A 612 -4.39 -23.47 -26.24
CA PHE A 612 -4.93 -22.91 -25.01
C PHE A 612 -3.83 -22.59 -23.98
N GLY A 613 -2.73 -23.36 -23.97
CA GLY A 613 -1.70 -23.17 -22.96
C GLY A 613 -2.21 -23.51 -21.56
N GLU A 614 -1.39 -23.17 -20.56
CA GLU A 614 -1.67 -23.45 -19.15
C GLU A 614 -2.48 -22.31 -18.51
N GLY A 615 -3.39 -22.67 -17.58
CA GLY A 615 -4.15 -21.73 -16.75
C GLY A 615 -3.77 -21.85 -15.27
N SER A 616 -4.25 -20.93 -14.45
CA SER A 616 -4.28 -21.08 -12.97
C SER A 616 -5.61 -21.70 -12.55
N GLU A 617 -5.67 -22.39 -11.40
CA GLU A 617 -6.93 -22.99 -10.92
C GLU A 617 -8.08 -21.95 -10.88
N GLY A 618 -9.24 -22.34 -11.41
CA GLY A 618 -10.42 -21.48 -11.55
C GLY A 618 -10.38 -20.46 -12.71
N ALA A 619 -9.27 -20.36 -13.47
CA ALA A 619 -9.19 -19.45 -14.61
C ALA A 619 -10.25 -19.80 -15.67
N LYS A 620 -10.80 -18.79 -16.36
CA LYS A 620 -11.80 -18.98 -17.42
C LYS A 620 -11.31 -18.55 -18.79
N ARG A 621 -11.72 -19.29 -19.83
CA ARG A 621 -11.51 -18.95 -21.23
C ARG A 621 -12.73 -19.25 -22.08
N VAL A 622 -12.93 -18.49 -23.15
CA VAL A 622 -14.11 -18.64 -24.00
C VAL A 622 -13.69 -18.94 -25.44
N ILE A 623 -14.19 -20.06 -25.99
CA ILE A 623 -14.27 -20.22 -27.44
C ILE A 623 -15.62 -19.67 -27.87
N GLU A 624 -15.62 -18.65 -28.70
CA GLU A 624 -16.83 -18.20 -29.37
C GLU A 624 -16.80 -18.64 -30.84
N ILE A 625 -17.94 -19.13 -31.32
CA ILE A 625 -18.20 -19.38 -32.72
C ILE A 625 -19.29 -18.40 -33.13
N TYR A 626 -19.09 -17.69 -34.23
CA TYR A 626 -20.06 -16.71 -34.71
C TYR A 626 -20.52 -17.01 -36.13
N PHE A 627 -21.75 -16.64 -36.41
CA PHE A 627 -22.33 -16.55 -37.74
C PHE A 627 -22.92 -15.16 -37.93
N PHE A 628 -22.69 -14.56 -39.08
CA PHE A 628 -23.18 -13.23 -39.40
C PHE A 628 -23.84 -13.23 -40.77
N SER A 629 -25.11 -12.85 -40.80
CA SER A 629 -25.90 -12.58 -42.01
C SER A 629 -26.87 -11.45 -41.67
N SER A 630 -26.54 -10.21 -42.03
CA SER A 630 -27.18 -8.96 -41.54
C SER A 630 -27.03 -8.69 -40.04
N ASN A 631 -27.11 -9.71 -39.19
CA ASN A 631 -26.96 -9.64 -37.74
C ASN A 631 -26.25 -10.91 -37.22
N LYS A 632 -25.76 -10.88 -35.97
CA LYS A 632 -24.90 -11.91 -35.37
C LYS A 632 -25.71 -12.98 -34.63
N LEU A 633 -25.38 -14.24 -34.89
CA LEU A 633 -25.70 -15.42 -34.09
C LEU A 633 -24.40 -16.00 -33.56
N PHE A 634 -24.40 -16.62 -32.37
CA PHE A 634 -23.18 -17.16 -31.78
C PHE A 634 -23.42 -18.32 -30.82
N THR A 635 -22.36 -19.09 -30.57
CA THR A 635 -22.26 -20.06 -29.47
C THR A 635 -20.95 -19.80 -28.74
N GLN A 636 -21.01 -19.61 -27.41
CA GLN A 636 -19.87 -19.49 -26.52
C GLN A 636 -19.69 -20.78 -25.72
N TYR A 637 -18.47 -21.29 -25.67
CA TYR A 637 -18.04 -22.42 -24.86
C TYR A 637 -17.09 -21.90 -23.78
N VAL A 638 -17.53 -21.91 -22.52
CA VAL A 638 -16.78 -21.39 -21.38
C VAL A 638 -16.04 -22.55 -20.71
N TYR A 639 -14.73 -22.42 -20.62
CA TYR A 639 -13.84 -23.37 -19.97
C TYR A 639 -13.34 -22.84 -18.65
N GLU A 640 -13.10 -23.72 -17.70
CA GLU A 640 -12.48 -23.45 -16.42
C GLU A 640 -11.25 -24.34 -16.23
N TRP A 641 -10.11 -23.78 -15.87
CA TRP A 641 -8.90 -24.55 -15.57
C TRP A 641 -9.01 -25.18 -14.18
N LYS A 642 -9.12 -26.50 -14.13
CA LYS A 642 -9.27 -27.22 -12.85
C LYS A 642 -8.64 -28.59 -12.89
N ALA A 643 -8.41 -29.16 -11.71
CA ALA A 643 -7.88 -30.51 -11.58
C ALA A 643 -8.84 -31.53 -12.24
N VAL A 644 -8.29 -32.36 -13.12
CA VAL A 644 -8.97 -33.51 -13.73
C VAL A 644 -8.40 -34.77 -13.09
N GLY A 645 -9.25 -35.47 -12.34
CA GLY A 645 -8.84 -36.72 -11.69
C GLY A 645 -8.58 -37.84 -12.70
N SER A 646 -7.51 -38.61 -12.48
CA SER A 646 -7.35 -39.93 -13.09
C SER A 646 -8.44 -40.84 -12.53
N ASN A 647 -9.33 -41.35 -13.40
CA ASN A 647 -10.19 -42.49 -13.04
C ASN A 647 -9.37 -43.76 -12.79
#